data_AF-A0A9W8LRD5-F1
#
_entry.id   AF-A0A9W8LRD5-F1
#
_cell.length_a   1.000
_cell.length_b   1.000
_cell.length_c   1.000
_cell.angle_alpha   90.00
_cell.angle_beta   90.00
_cell.angle_gamma   90.00
#
_symmetry.space_group_name_H-M   'P 1'
#
loop_
_entity.id
_entity.type
_entity.pdbx_description
1 polymer ?
#
loop_
_entity_poly.entity_id
_entity_poly.type
_entity_poly.pdbx_seq_one_letter_code
_entity_poly.pdbx_strand_id
1 'polypeptide(L)'
;PDPVPAGQIASGHDGFSAGWGLDRYTRKDVNQADIAPLMASLIGLNFPLNSVGTLPLSYLNATDEFRARASLTNALQVLEQYRVKHDQKQHTEMFFKPYAALHEPTNTPDHMLARIQGSIDARQYTQAEQECQRLIALCLEGLRYFQRYDWLLLRSIVSMGYLGWIAYSLLFIFRAYVLPGSAAPGSAVYRSSSPRAIALLGGLVFLALAAMFYRQGSPPMYYAYAAFPVYFWTETLLQMSLVRQIAATYKQMPARWRPAAFIAGYVLLLEALVYAYFDRRVYSVAFVLLAAVWPLSVSAHFRRRHKGLLGMWAVVCLVTSVFTLLPVDADDRLGLVIASGVLITLSGLTAWHYSSSFTLPPPGAAPKRARQAIALDRTLILVETLLVAAATVLAPLTSRETARRGYLPRTLQMACWSVLIVSSLLPLLHGSRLNPAARDQHFLYRLVTLYLAFGAPFVLLTVSYEGLFYFAYSVVLLLWLAIERALYHERAETQLLTPPMQTRLSRLEPHAPSSAHNTPQLHKSQSALPGRRLEIGDLRTGIMFLFFVNVAFFGTGNVASLASFSINSVYRLITQFDPFAMGALLLFKIFIPFFIVSALFGVLSRSLELPPFSLFLFVLSTTDVMTVNFFFLVRDDGSWLDIGMSISHFCISGLFVLFTIVLFVFSHVLVGSVLIPSAGSGSGSTKKQR
;
A
#
# COMPACT_ATOMS: atom_id res chain seq x y z
N PRO A 1 21.06 -19.02 -43.08
CA PRO A 1 20.75 -20.19 -42.22
C PRO A 1 19.81 -21.10 -43.00
N ASP A 2 20.15 -22.37 -43.11
CA ASP A 2 19.35 -23.30 -43.92
C ASP A 2 18.09 -23.72 -43.17
N PRO A 3 16.91 -23.67 -43.80
CA PRO A 3 15.65 -24.02 -43.15
C PRO A 3 15.59 -25.53 -42.89
N VAL A 4 15.06 -25.92 -41.73
CA VAL A 4 14.75 -27.34 -41.48
C VAL A 4 13.62 -27.83 -42.41
N PRO A 5 13.54 -29.15 -42.67
CA PRO A 5 12.49 -29.75 -43.48
C PRO A 5 11.09 -29.37 -42.99
N ALA A 6 10.14 -29.28 -43.93
CA ALA A 6 8.76 -28.95 -43.60
C ALA A 6 8.17 -29.97 -42.60
N GLY A 7 7.61 -29.47 -41.49
CA GLY A 7 7.08 -30.28 -40.39
C GLY A 7 8.05 -30.48 -39.21
N GLN A 8 9.28 -29.97 -39.28
CA GLN A 8 10.22 -29.93 -38.14
C GLN A 8 10.38 -28.51 -37.61
N ILE A 9 10.37 -28.40 -36.28
CA ILE A 9 10.60 -27.13 -35.56
C ILE A 9 12.10 -26.98 -35.33
N ALA A 10 12.67 -25.86 -35.76
CA ALA A 10 14.06 -25.52 -35.55
C ALA A 10 14.38 -25.30 -34.07
N SER A 11 15.65 -25.44 -33.69
CA SER A 11 16.09 -25.21 -32.31
C SER A 11 15.80 -23.77 -31.84
N GLY A 12 15.40 -23.62 -30.58
CA GLY A 12 15.21 -22.31 -29.93
C GLY A 12 13.77 -21.78 -29.91
N HIS A 13 12.81 -22.48 -30.54
CA HIS A 13 11.39 -22.10 -30.47
C HIS A 13 10.70 -22.58 -29.20
N ASP A 14 9.72 -21.80 -28.75
CA ASP A 14 8.91 -21.98 -27.54
C ASP A 14 7.44 -21.60 -27.79
N GLY A 15 6.59 -21.70 -26.77
CA GLY A 15 5.18 -21.32 -26.89
C GLY A 15 4.94 -19.84 -27.25
N PHE A 16 5.90 -18.95 -26.98
CA PHE A 16 5.84 -17.53 -27.31
C PHE A 16 6.05 -17.28 -28.81
N SER A 17 6.98 -18.02 -29.42
CA SER A 17 7.36 -17.89 -30.83
C SER A 17 6.54 -18.76 -31.79
N ALA A 18 5.63 -19.60 -31.29
CA ALA A 18 4.79 -20.49 -32.09
C ALA A 18 3.90 -19.75 -33.11
N GLY A 19 3.47 -18.52 -32.81
CA GLY A 19 2.63 -17.71 -33.69
C GLY A 19 3.36 -16.96 -34.81
N TRP A 20 4.70 -17.04 -34.89
CA TRP A 20 5.48 -16.20 -35.80
C TRP A 20 5.58 -16.73 -37.23
N GLY A 21 5.27 -18.02 -37.45
CA GLY A 21 5.43 -18.66 -38.77
C GLY A 21 6.89 -18.78 -39.24
N LEU A 22 7.85 -18.76 -38.29
CA LEU A 22 9.29 -18.84 -38.53
C LEU A 22 9.91 -20.10 -37.92
N ASP A 23 9.09 -21.08 -37.57
CA ASP A 23 9.45 -22.38 -36.98
C ASP A 23 10.51 -23.17 -37.77
N ARG A 24 10.65 -22.88 -39.06
CA ARG A 24 11.66 -23.51 -39.93
C ARG A 24 13.08 -22.93 -39.79
N TYR A 25 13.26 -21.80 -39.11
CA TYR A 25 14.54 -21.13 -38.95
C TYR A 25 15.01 -21.19 -37.51
N THR A 26 16.29 -21.49 -37.27
CA THR A 26 16.83 -21.49 -35.91
C THR A 26 16.63 -20.14 -35.23
N ARG A 27 15.87 -20.12 -34.13
CA ARG A 27 15.77 -18.95 -33.26
C ARG A 27 17.06 -18.86 -32.43
N LYS A 28 17.72 -17.72 -32.55
CA LYS A 28 18.81 -17.31 -31.66
C LYS A 28 18.34 -16.05 -30.96
N ASP A 29 18.49 -16.02 -29.65
CA ASP A 29 18.17 -14.85 -28.85
C ASP A 29 19.46 -14.06 -28.58
N VAL A 30 19.32 -12.74 -28.58
CA VAL A 30 20.41 -11.79 -28.31
C VAL A 30 20.01 -10.98 -27.09
N ASN A 31 20.91 -10.85 -26.10
CA ASN A 31 20.62 -9.98 -24.98
C ASN A 31 20.60 -8.53 -25.44
N GLN A 32 19.77 -7.71 -24.82
CA GLN A 32 19.64 -6.30 -25.23
C GLN A 32 20.98 -5.53 -25.16
N ALA A 33 21.86 -5.87 -24.23
CA ALA A 33 23.20 -5.29 -24.11
C ALA A 33 24.11 -5.64 -25.31
N ASP A 34 23.90 -6.82 -25.92
CA ASP A 34 24.71 -7.39 -27.01
C ASP A 34 24.38 -6.76 -28.37
N ILE A 35 23.27 -6.01 -28.47
CA ILE A 35 22.88 -5.31 -29.70
C ILE A 35 23.88 -4.21 -30.05
N ALA A 36 24.38 -3.46 -29.05
CA ALA A 36 25.35 -2.39 -29.26
C ALA A 36 26.67 -2.87 -29.91
N PRO A 37 27.36 -3.91 -29.39
CA PRO A 37 28.55 -4.44 -30.04
C PRO A 37 28.23 -5.08 -31.40
N LEU A 38 27.08 -5.74 -31.55
CA LEU A 38 26.65 -6.27 -32.85
C LEU A 38 26.55 -5.17 -33.92
N MET A 39 25.83 -4.08 -33.62
CA MET A 39 25.67 -2.95 -34.55
C MET A 39 27.01 -2.34 -34.91
N ALA A 40 27.87 -2.07 -33.91
CA ALA A 40 29.19 -1.49 -34.11
C ALA A 40 30.10 -2.38 -34.98
N SER A 41 30.08 -3.70 -34.77
CA SER A 41 30.81 -4.65 -35.64
C SER A 41 30.30 -4.68 -37.07
N LEU A 42 28.98 -4.58 -37.28
CA LEU A 42 28.38 -4.60 -38.62
C LEU A 42 28.72 -3.35 -39.45
N ILE A 43 28.81 -2.18 -38.79
CA ILE A 43 29.13 -0.90 -39.44
C ILE A 43 30.62 -0.53 -39.38
N GLY A 44 31.46 -1.41 -38.81
CA GLY A 44 32.91 -1.20 -38.72
C GLY A 44 33.34 -0.05 -37.80
N LEU A 45 32.53 0.26 -36.77
CA LEU A 45 32.85 1.30 -35.79
C LEU A 45 33.39 0.69 -34.49
N ASN A 46 34.06 1.53 -33.71
CA ASN A 46 34.47 1.18 -32.35
C ASN A 46 33.24 0.87 -31.48
N PHE A 47 33.39 -0.11 -30.59
CA PHE A 47 32.35 -0.42 -29.63
C PHE A 47 32.07 0.78 -28.70
N PRO A 48 30.79 1.07 -28.37
CA PRO A 48 30.45 2.21 -27.51
C PRO A 48 31.08 2.06 -26.13
N LEU A 49 31.76 3.11 -25.63
CA LEU A 49 32.61 3.07 -24.43
C LEU A 49 31.98 2.35 -23.21
N ASN A 50 30.69 2.60 -22.94
CA ASN A 50 29.95 2.05 -21.79
C ASN A 50 29.19 0.74 -22.10
N SER A 51 29.43 0.12 -23.24
CA SER A 51 28.79 -1.15 -23.59
C SER A 51 29.36 -2.29 -22.74
N VAL A 52 28.47 -3.05 -22.12
CA VAL A 52 28.78 -4.30 -21.41
C VAL A 52 28.30 -5.53 -22.19
N GLY A 53 27.98 -5.35 -23.47
CA GLY A 53 27.47 -6.41 -24.33
C GLY A 53 28.56 -7.34 -24.83
N THR A 54 28.23 -8.62 -24.94
CA THR A 54 29.08 -9.63 -25.58
C THR A 54 28.75 -9.69 -27.06
N LEU A 55 29.75 -9.61 -27.93
CA LEU A 55 29.53 -9.69 -29.38
C LEU A 55 28.91 -11.05 -29.77
N PRO A 56 27.68 -11.09 -30.33
CA PRO A 56 27.05 -12.35 -30.68
C PRO A 56 27.62 -12.87 -32.01
N LEU A 57 28.75 -13.59 -31.93
CA LEU A 57 29.51 -14.11 -33.07
C LEU A 57 28.66 -14.91 -34.06
N SER A 58 27.59 -15.54 -33.57
CA SER A 58 26.70 -16.38 -34.36
C SER A 58 25.85 -15.64 -35.41
N TYR A 59 25.82 -14.31 -35.37
CA TYR A 59 25.16 -13.43 -36.34
C TYR A 59 26.13 -12.87 -37.39
N LEU A 60 27.43 -13.04 -37.20
CA LEU A 60 28.45 -12.50 -38.09
C LEU A 60 28.81 -13.56 -39.14
N ASN A 61 28.45 -13.30 -40.39
CA ASN A 61 28.94 -14.07 -41.54
C ASN A 61 30.32 -13.54 -41.97
N ALA A 62 31.35 -13.79 -41.15
CA ALA A 62 32.71 -13.29 -41.34
C ALA A 62 33.75 -14.40 -41.18
N THR A 63 34.99 -14.12 -41.60
CA THR A 63 36.12 -15.05 -41.43
C THR A 63 36.39 -15.33 -39.95
N ASP A 64 36.89 -16.53 -39.62
CA ASP A 64 37.23 -16.89 -38.24
C ASP A 64 38.27 -15.94 -37.64
N GLU A 65 39.20 -15.43 -38.45
CA GLU A 65 40.16 -14.40 -38.02
C GLU A 65 39.47 -13.10 -37.61
N PHE A 66 38.52 -12.61 -38.41
CA PHE A 66 37.78 -11.39 -38.10
C PHE A 66 36.97 -11.56 -36.81
N ARG A 67 36.27 -12.68 -36.66
CA ARG A 67 35.49 -12.96 -35.46
C ARG A 67 36.37 -13.02 -34.20
N ALA A 68 37.52 -13.69 -34.27
CA ALA A 68 38.47 -13.76 -33.17
C ALA A 68 39.02 -12.38 -32.78
N ARG A 69 39.44 -11.57 -33.77
CA ARG A 69 39.93 -10.20 -33.52
C ARG A 69 38.84 -9.28 -32.97
N ALA A 70 37.63 -9.33 -33.51
CA ALA A 70 36.50 -8.55 -33.02
C ALA A 70 36.10 -8.96 -31.59
N SER A 71 36.17 -10.26 -31.28
CA SER A 71 35.94 -10.78 -29.92
C SER A 71 37.02 -10.31 -28.95
N LEU A 72 38.30 -10.27 -29.37
CA LEU A 72 39.38 -9.71 -28.57
C LEU A 72 39.16 -8.21 -28.31
N THR A 73 38.76 -7.42 -29.30
CA THR A 73 38.43 -5.99 -29.10
C THR A 73 37.31 -5.81 -28.08
N ASN A 74 36.28 -6.67 -28.11
CA ASN A 74 35.19 -6.65 -27.13
C ASN A 74 35.72 -6.99 -25.73
N ALA A 75 36.53 -8.04 -25.62
CA ALA A 75 37.13 -8.47 -24.36
C ALA A 75 38.03 -7.40 -23.73
N LEU A 76 38.88 -6.74 -24.53
CA LEU A 76 39.73 -5.63 -24.09
C LEU A 76 38.90 -4.47 -23.54
N GLN A 77 37.82 -4.11 -24.21
CA GLN A 77 36.96 -3.03 -23.75
C GLN A 77 36.29 -3.35 -22.39
N VAL A 78 35.70 -4.54 -22.25
CA VAL A 78 35.05 -4.94 -21.00
C VAL A 78 36.08 -5.08 -19.88
N LEU A 79 37.30 -5.54 -20.19
CA LEU A 79 38.41 -5.60 -19.24
C LEU A 79 38.84 -4.22 -18.76
N GLU A 80 38.94 -3.22 -19.64
CA GLU A 80 39.28 -1.85 -19.23
C GLU A 80 38.21 -1.24 -18.31
N GLN A 81 36.93 -1.50 -18.58
CA GLN A 81 35.86 -1.11 -17.65
C GLN A 81 36.04 -1.76 -16.28
N TYR A 82 36.38 -3.06 -16.25
CA TYR A 82 36.67 -3.77 -15.01
C TYR A 82 37.88 -3.17 -14.26
N ARG A 83 38.99 -2.89 -14.95
CA ARG A 83 40.21 -2.28 -14.38
C ARG A 83 39.93 -0.93 -13.75
N VAL A 84 39.26 -0.04 -14.48
CA VAL A 84 38.88 1.29 -13.96
C VAL A 84 38.01 1.17 -12.71
N LYS A 85 37.05 0.23 -12.69
CA LYS A 85 36.18 0.01 -11.53
C LYS A 85 36.90 -0.62 -10.35
N HIS A 86 37.79 -1.57 -10.62
CA HIS A 86 38.67 -2.17 -9.63
C HIS A 86 39.50 -1.11 -8.92
N ASP A 87 40.21 -0.28 -9.69
CA ASP A 87 41.13 0.73 -9.16
C ASP A 87 40.36 1.81 -8.39
N GLN A 88 39.21 2.24 -8.93
CA GLN A 88 38.32 3.16 -8.23
C GLN A 88 37.96 2.62 -6.82
N LYS A 89 37.57 1.35 -6.72
CA LYS A 89 37.20 0.74 -5.44
C LYS A 89 38.40 0.47 -4.53
N GLN A 90 39.55 0.11 -5.09
CA GLN A 90 40.78 -0.09 -4.32
C GLN A 90 41.25 1.21 -3.65
N HIS A 91 41.10 2.36 -4.32
CA HIS A 91 41.48 3.65 -3.76
C HIS A 91 40.52 4.17 -2.69
N THR A 92 39.23 3.89 -2.79
CA THR A 92 38.22 4.44 -1.87
C THR A 92 37.95 3.55 -0.66
N GLU A 93 38.03 2.22 -0.80
CA GLU A 93 37.62 1.29 0.25
C GLU A 93 38.69 1.06 1.32
N MET A 94 38.29 1.10 2.59
CA MET A 94 39.20 0.82 3.72
C MET A 94 39.63 -0.65 3.80
N PHE A 95 38.71 -1.56 3.46
CA PHE A 95 38.92 -3.01 3.51
C PHE A 95 38.66 -3.62 2.14
N PHE A 96 39.45 -3.20 1.16
CA PHE A 96 39.31 -3.66 -0.22
C PHE A 96 39.58 -5.17 -0.34
N LYS A 97 38.68 -5.88 -1.02
CA LYS A 97 38.83 -7.29 -1.40
C LYS A 97 38.67 -7.42 -2.92
N PRO A 98 39.70 -7.83 -3.66
CA PRO A 98 39.62 -8.01 -5.10
C PRO A 98 38.70 -9.19 -5.46
N TYR A 99 38.22 -9.21 -6.71
CA TYR A 99 37.46 -10.33 -7.23
C TYR A 99 38.40 -11.53 -7.47
N ALA A 100 38.16 -12.62 -6.74
CA ALA A 100 39.07 -13.76 -6.63
C ALA A 100 39.37 -14.44 -7.98
N ALA A 101 38.37 -14.63 -8.83
CA ALA A 101 38.54 -15.41 -10.06
C ALA A 101 39.45 -14.73 -11.11
N LEU A 102 39.64 -13.41 -11.04
CA LEU A 102 40.60 -12.66 -11.88
C LEU A 102 41.95 -12.41 -11.17
N HIS A 103 42.12 -12.89 -9.95
CA HIS A 103 43.37 -12.81 -9.17
C HIS A 103 44.01 -14.18 -8.94
N GLU A 104 43.41 -15.26 -9.46
CA GLU A 104 44.05 -16.58 -9.48
C GLU A 104 45.30 -16.55 -10.38
N PRO A 105 46.40 -17.24 -10.02
CA PRO A 105 47.66 -17.19 -10.77
C PRO A 105 47.54 -17.52 -12.27
N THR A 106 46.58 -18.38 -12.62
CA THR A 106 46.33 -18.83 -13.99
C THR A 106 45.32 -17.97 -14.76
N ASN A 107 44.53 -17.15 -14.07
CA ASN A 107 43.40 -16.39 -14.65
C ASN A 107 43.60 -14.87 -14.48
N THR A 108 44.83 -14.40 -14.25
CA THR A 108 45.07 -12.95 -14.27
C THR A 108 44.79 -12.40 -15.67
N PRO A 109 44.24 -11.18 -15.79
CA PRO A 109 43.92 -10.59 -17.08
C PRO A 109 45.09 -10.61 -18.06
N ASP A 110 46.30 -10.32 -17.58
CA ASP A 110 47.50 -10.28 -18.42
C ASP A 110 47.90 -11.67 -18.94
N HIS A 111 47.81 -12.72 -18.10
CA HIS A 111 48.06 -14.09 -18.55
C HIS A 111 46.98 -14.57 -19.53
N MET A 112 45.71 -14.23 -19.30
CA MET A 112 44.62 -14.57 -20.21
C MET A 112 44.79 -13.87 -21.56
N LEU A 113 45.15 -12.58 -21.57
CA LEU A 113 45.43 -11.83 -22.80
C LEU A 113 46.62 -12.40 -23.57
N ALA A 114 47.71 -12.76 -22.87
CA ALA A 114 48.87 -13.39 -23.51
C ALA A 114 48.49 -14.74 -24.18
N ARG A 115 47.64 -15.54 -23.55
CA ARG A 115 47.14 -16.80 -24.11
C ARG A 115 46.22 -16.58 -25.32
N ILE A 116 45.34 -15.57 -25.26
CA ILE A 116 44.48 -15.20 -26.39
C ILE A 116 45.33 -14.77 -27.58
N GLN A 117 46.30 -13.88 -27.36
CA GLN A 117 47.20 -13.40 -28.42
C GLN A 117 48.01 -14.54 -29.03
N GLY A 118 48.59 -15.42 -28.19
CA GLY A 118 49.31 -16.61 -28.68
C GLY A 118 48.42 -17.56 -29.50
N SER A 119 47.15 -17.70 -29.15
CA SER A 119 46.19 -18.51 -29.93
C SER A 119 45.86 -17.87 -31.28
N ILE A 120 45.76 -16.55 -31.35
CA ILE A 120 45.56 -15.80 -32.60
C ILE A 120 46.79 -15.92 -33.50
N ASP A 121 47.99 -15.78 -32.94
CA ASP A 121 49.25 -15.86 -33.67
C ASP A 121 49.48 -17.29 -34.23
N ALA A 122 49.07 -18.32 -33.46
CA ALA A 122 49.05 -19.72 -33.88
C ALA A 122 47.90 -20.08 -34.85
N ARG A 123 47.06 -19.11 -35.25
CA ARG A 123 45.86 -19.28 -36.10
C ARG A 123 44.80 -20.23 -35.53
N GLN A 124 44.79 -20.41 -34.21
CA GLN A 124 43.78 -21.18 -33.47
C GLN A 124 42.59 -20.28 -33.08
N TYR A 125 41.90 -19.75 -34.09
CA TYR A 125 40.88 -18.71 -33.91
C TYR A 125 39.69 -19.15 -33.04
N THR A 126 39.23 -20.39 -33.17
CA THR A 126 38.13 -20.93 -32.35
C THR A 126 38.49 -21.02 -30.87
N GLN A 127 39.74 -21.36 -30.55
CA GLN A 127 40.23 -21.36 -29.17
C GLN A 127 40.36 -19.92 -28.64
N ALA A 128 40.84 -18.99 -29.46
CA ALA A 128 40.90 -17.58 -29.10
C ALA A 128 39.50 -17.00 -28.79
N GLU A 129 38.48 -17.32 -29.59
CA GLU A 129 37.09 -16.91 -29.34
C GLU A 129 36.55 -17.41 -28.00
N GLN A 130 36.79 -18.69 -27.66
CA GLN A 130 36.36 -19.26 -26.39
C GLN A 130 37.04 -18.58 -25.19
N GLU A 131 38.34 -18.31 -25.30
CA GLU A 131 39.09 -17.62 -24.25
C GLU A 131 38.67 -16.14 -24.10
N CYS A 132 38.37 -15.45 -25.20
CA CYS A 132 37.78 -14.11 -25.16
C CYS A 132 36.41 -14.11 -24.46
N GLN A 133 35.52 -15.05 -24.80
CA GLN A 133 34.22 -15.17 -24.13
C GLN A 133 34.37 -15.47 -22.64
N ARG A 134 35.33 -16.31 -22.26
CA ARG A 134 35.65 -16.57 -20.85
C ARG A 134 36.14 -15.32 -20.12
N LEU A 135 37.03 -14.55 -20.74
CA LEU A 135 37.52 -13.29 -20.17
C LEU A 135 36.38 -12.29 -20.00
N ILE A 136 35.53 -12.11 -21.02
CA ILE A 136 34.35 -11.23 -20.96
C ILE A 136 33.44 -11.65 -19.80
N ALA A 137 33.12 -12.95 -19.68
CA ALA A 137 32.26 -13.46 -18.62
C ALA A 137 32.81 -13.15 -17.22
N LEU A 138 34.10 -13.41 -16.98
CA LEU A 138 34.77 -13.11 -15.71
C LEU A 138 34.81 -11.61 -15.42
N CYS A 139 35.08 -10.76 -16.43
CA CYS A 139 35.05 -9.31 -16.26
C CYS A 139 33.64 -8.79 -15.95
N LEU A 140 32.60 -9.32 -16.58
CA LEU A 140 31.20 -8.96 -16.29
C LEU A 140 30.76 -9.41 -14.90
N GLU A 141 31.22 -10.56 -14.41
CA GLU A 141 31.01 -10.99 -13.03
C GLU A 141 31.78 -10.11 -12.04
N GLY A 142 33.04 -9.76 -12.35
CA GLY A 142 33.84 -8.84 -11.56
C GLY A 142 33.25 -7.43 -11.48
N LEU A 143 32.71 -6.92 -12.59
CA LEU A 143 31.97 -5.65 -12.63
C LEU A 143 30.73 -5.70 -11.74
N ARG A 144 29.95 -6.79 -11.80
CA ARG A 144 28.79 -6.99 -10.92
C ARG A 144 29.19 -7.07 -9.45
N TYR A 145 30.31 -7.72 -9.13
CA TYR A 145 30.86 -7.77 -7.78
C TYR A 145 31.18 -6.36 -7.25
N PHE A 146 31.85 -5.50 -8.04
CA PHE A 146 32.17 -4.15 -7.63
C PHE A 146 30.95 -3.21 -7.58
N GLN A 147 29.95 -3.41 -8.44
CA GLN A 147 28.68 -2.68 -8.38
C GLN A 147 27.90 -3.00 -7.10
N ARG A 148 27.93 -4.27 -6.64
CA ARG A 148 27.29 -4.72 -5.40
C ARG A 148 28.18 -4.63 -4.16
N TYR A 149 29.37 -4.03 -4.26
CA TYR A 149 30.36 -4.04 -3.18
C TYR A 149 29.82 -3.42 -1.87
N ASP A 150 29.16 -2.26 -1.99
CA ASP A 150 28.61 -1.54 -0.82
C ASP A 150 27.19 -2.03 -0.46
N TRP A 151 26.63 -2.93 -1.26
CA TRP A 151 25.22 -3.31 -1.17
C TRP A 151 24.89 -3.89 0.20
N LEU A 152 25.73 -4.77 0.75
CA LEU A 152 25.50 -5.37 2.07
C LEU A 152 25.48 -4.31 3.18
N LEU A 153 26.43 -3.36 3.14
CA LEU A 153 26.53 -2.28 4.11
C LEU A 153 25.28 -1.40 4.04
N LEU A 154 24.95 -0.90 2.85
CA LEU A 154 23.82 0.00 2.65
C LEU A 154 22.49 -0.69 2.97
N ARG A 155 22.31 -1.94 2.53
CA ARG A 155 21.16 -2.78 2.84
C ARG A 155 21.01 -2.97 4.35
N SER A 156 22.11 -3.16 5.08
CA SER A 156 22.09 -3.30 6.54
C SER A 156 21.69 -1.99 7.23
N ILE A 157 22.25 -0.86 6.81
CA ILE A 157 21.94 0.47 7.37
C ILE A 157 20.47 0.81 7.15
N VAL A 158 19.96 0.65 5.93
CA VAL A 158 18.55 0.91 5.59
C VAL A 158 17.61 -0.04 6.36
N SER A 159 17.96 -1.33 6.46
CA SER A 159 17.17 -2.30 7.23
C SER A 159 17.11 -1.93 8.71
N MET A 160 18.24 -1.56 9.32
CA MET A 160 18.27 -1.04 10.68
C MET A 160 17.46 0.24 10.83
N GLY A 161 17.40 1.07 9.78
CA GLY A 161 16.58 2.28 9.74
C GLY A 161 15.10 1.96 9.88
N TYR A 162 14.58 1.11 9.01
CA TYR A 162 13.18 0.67 9.06
C TYR A 162 12.85 -0.05 10.37
N LEU A 163 13.70 -0.98 10.82
CA LEU A 163 13.47 -1.69 12.09
C LEU A 163 13.45 -0.75 13.29
N GLY A 164 14.36 0.23 13.32
CA GLY A 164 14.40 1.25 14.37
C GLY A 164 13.15 2.13 14.36
N TRP A 165 12.71 2.57 13.18
CA TRP A 165 11.47 3.35 13.00
C TRP A 165 10.23 2.59 13.46
N ILE A 166 10.09 1.31 13.05
CA ILE A 166 8.97 0.45 13.46
C ILE A 166 8.97 0.26 14.98
N ALA A 167 10.14 -0.04 15.57
CA ALA A 167 10.28 -0.21 17.01
C ALA A 167 9.89 1.07 17.78
N TYR A 168 10.42 2.22 17.37
CA TYR A 168 10.08 3.51 17.96
C TYR A 168 8.58 3.82 17.88
N SER A 169 7.99 3.63 16.70
CA SER A 169 6.56 3.88 16.45
C SER A 169 5.66 2.97 17.30
N LEU A 170 6.00 1.68 17.43
CA LEU A 170 5.28 0.75 18.30
C LEU A 170 5.39 1.17 19.77
N LEU A 171 6.59 1.51 20.25
CA LEU A 171 6.76 1.98 21.63
C LEU A 171 5.97 3.25 21.93
N PHE A 172 5.93 4.18 20.99
CA PHE A 172 5.08 5.36 21.08
C PHE A 172 3.60 4.98 21.25
N ILE A 173 3.08 4.05 20.44
CA ILE A 173 1.69 3.56 20.54
C ILE A 173 1.42 2.91 21.89
N PHE A 174 2.31 2.01 22.36
CA PHE A 174 2.16 1.34 23.65
C PHE A 174 2.11 2.34 24.81
N ARG A 175 3.01 3.34 24.79
CA ARG A 175 3.06 4.39 25.81
C ARG A 175 1.83 5.30 25.78
N ALA A 176 1.40 5.73 24.59
CA ALA A 176 0.34 6.71 24.44
C ALA A 176 -1.06 6.12 24.65
N TYR A 177 -1.28 4.87 24.23
CA TYR A 177 -2.64 4.32 24.08
C TYR A 177 -2.91 2.99 24.79
N VAL A 178 -1.90 2.26 25.28
CA VAL A 178 -2.07 0.92 25.88
C VAL A 178 -1.89 0.92 27.40
N LEU A 179 -0.87 1.60 27.93
CA LEU A 179 -0.52 1.47 29.37
C LEU A 179 -1.42 2.29 30.32
N PRO A 180 -1.75 1.75 31.52
CA PRO A 180 -2.48 2.48 32.56
C PRO A 180 -1.64 3.59 33.20
N GLY A 181 -2.16 4.82 33.24
CA GLY A 181 -1.56 5.93 34.00
C GLY A 181 -0.71 6.89 33.16
N SER A 182 -1.27 7.36 32.04
CA SER A 182 -0.65 8.32 31.12
C SER A 182 -0.28 9.63 31.82
N ALA A 183 0.87 9.67 32.49
CA ALA A 183 1.61 10.91 32.60
C ALA A 183 1.99 11.29 31.16
N ALA A 184 1.59 12.51 30.75
CA ALA A 184 1.66 13.08 29.41
C ALA A 184 2.87 12.63 28.55
N PRO A 185 2.76 12.66 27.20
CA PRO A 185 3.93 12.49 26.32
C PRO A 185 5.06 13.44 26.77
N GLY A 186 6.10 12.88 27.41
CA GLY A 186 7.15 13.65 28.10
C GLY A 186 7.44 13.22 29.54
N SER A 187 6.60 12.42 30.18
CA SER A 187 6.86 11.85 31.51
C SER A 187 8.17 11.04 31.55
N ALA A 188 9.11 11.45 32.42
CA ALA A 188 10.43 10.83 32.59
C ALA A 188 10.36 9.38 33.13
N VAL A 189 9.16 8.88 33.45
CA VAL A 189 8.88 7.58 34.09
C VAL A 189 9.39 6.40 33.27
N TYR A 190 9.41 6.50 31.94
CA TYR A 190 9.84 5.42 31.04
C TYR A 190 11.16 5.71 30.32
N ARG A 191 11.93 6.70 30.77
CA ARG A 191 13.27 6.96 30.24
C ARG A 191 14.29 6.05 30.93
N SER A 192 15.26 5.54 30.18
CA SER A 192 16.38 4.75 30.71
C SER A 192 17.11 5.53 31.80
N SER A 193 17.70 4.82 32.77
CA SER A 193 18.47 5.40 33.87
C SER A 193 19.78 6.06 33.40
N SER A 194 20.28 5.73 32.21
CA SER A 194 21.54 6.23 31.64
C SER A 194 21.38 6.95 30.29
N PRO A 195 20.56 8.01 30.19
CA PRO A 195 20.22 8.63 28.90
C PRO A 195 21.43 9.26 28.21
N ARG A 196 22.37 9.83 28.98
CA ARG A 196 23.60 10.44 28.45
C ARG A 196 24.53 9.41 27.81
N ALA A 197 24.67 8.23 28.41
CA ALA A 197 25.53 7.18 27.86
C ALA A 197 24.98 6.64 26.54
N ILE A 198 23.66 6.46 26.44
CA ILE A 198 22.99 6.01 25.20
C ILE A 198 23.13 7.06 24.09
N ALA A 199 22.94 8.35 24.42
CA ALA A 199 23.13 9.43 23.45
C ALA A 199 24.59 9.57 22.98
N LEU A 200 25.56 9.42 23.88
CA LEU A 200 26.99 9.41 23.53
C LEU A 200 27.33 8.23 22.61
N LEU A 201 26.82 7.04 22.92
CA LEU A 201 27.01 5.85 22.08
C LEU A 201 26.43 6.07 20.67
N GLY A 202 25.19 6.59 20.58
CA GLY A 202 24.58 6.94 19.29
C GLY A 202 25.42 7.95 18.50
N GLY A 203 25.87 9.02 19.16
CA GLY A 203 26.75 10.01 18.54
C GLY A 203 28.07 9.42 18.03
N LEU A 204 28.72 8.56 18.83
CA LEU A 204 29.96 7.88 18.43
C LEU A 204 29.76 6.95 17.23
N VAL A 205 28.65 6.20 17.20
CA VAL A 205 28.31 5.32 16.05
C VAL A 205 28.08 6.14 14.79
N PHE A 206 27.35 7.26 14.88
CA PHE A 206 27.18 8.16 13.73
C PHE A 206 28.50 8.75 13.25
N LEU A 207 29.34 9.23 14.17
CA LEU A 207 30.65 9.79 13.82
C LEU A 207 31.56 8.75 13.16
N ALA A 208 31.55 7.49 13.63
CA ALA A 208 32.30 6.41 13.01
C ALA A 208 31.82 6.11 11.58
N LEU A 209 30.50 6.01 11.36
CA LEU A 209 29.93 5.82 10.02
C LEU A 209 30.18 7.01 9.10
N ALA A 210 30.05 8.24 9.60
CA ALA A 210 30.32 9.46 8.85
C ALA A 210 31.80 9.57 8.46
N ALA A 211 32.73 9.24 9.37
CA ALA A 211 34.15 9.21 9.08
C ALA A 211 34.50 8.15 8.01
N MET A 212 33.86 6.98 8.07
CA MET A 212 33.99 5.94 7.05
C MET A 212 33.53 6.44 5.67
N PHE A 213 32.34 7.04 5.58
CA PHE A 213 31.81 7.58 4.31
C PHE A 213 32.60 8.77 3.78
N TYR A 214 33.14 9.60 4.67
CA TYR A 214 34.01 10.71 4.28
C TYR A 214 35.29 10.20 3.63
N ARG A 215 35.91 9.18 4.24
CA ARG A 215 37.09 8.54 3.66
C ARG A 215 36.79 7.83 2.33
N GLN A 216 35.63 7.20 2.21
CA GLN A 216 35.20 6.52 0.97
C GLN A 216 34.77 7.50 -0.14
N GLY A 217 34.69 8.81 0.14
CA GLY A 217 34.20 9.79 -0.84
C GLY A 217 32.72 9.56 -1.22
N SER A 218 31.93 8.98 -0.31
CA SER A 218 30.55 8.56 -0.61
C SER A 218 29.63 9.77 -0.86
N PRO A 219 28.54 9.59 -1.65
CA PRO A 219 27.56 10.64 -1.88
C PRO A 219 26.94 11.16 -0.56
N PRO A 220 26.51 12.43 -0.50
CA PRO A 220 25.94 13.03 0.71
C PRO A 220 24.71 12.30 1.26
N MET A 221 23.98 11.57 0.41
CA MET A 221 22.83 10.77 0.83
C MET A 221 23.20 9.66 1.83
N TYR A 222 24.43 9.13 1.81
CA TYR A 222 24.85 8.05 2.70
C TYR A 222 24.89 8.51 4.17
N TYR A 223 25.23 9.77 4.42
CA TYR A 223 25.20 10.37 5.75
C TYR A 223 23.77 10.47 6.28
N ALA A 224 22.81 10.83 5.42
CA ALA A 224 21.40 10.84 5.78
C ALA A 224 20.90 9.42 6.10
N TYR A 225 21.30 8.43 5.30
CA TYR A 225 20.97 7.02 5.55
C TYR A 225 21.58 6.48 6.83
N ALA A 226 22.74 6.94 7.28
CA ALA A 226 23.31 6.56 8.58
C ALA A 226 22.68 7.32 9.75
N ALA A 227 22.35 8.61 9.58
CA ALA A 227 21.75 9.42 10.64
C ALA A 227 20.39 8.85 11.09
N PHE A 228 19.57 8.40 10.13
CA PHE A 228 18.23 7.88 10.37
C PHE A 228 18.18 6.68 11.35
N PRO A 229 18.84 5.53 11.10
CA PRO A 229 18.86 4.41 12.03
C PRO A 229 19.48 4.78 13.38
N VAL A 230 20.57 5.56 13.38
CA VAL A 230 21.23 5.95 14.63
C VAL A 230 20.28 6.73 15.52
N TYR A 231 19.55 7.69 14.97
CA TYR A 231 18.55 8.46 15.71
C TYR A 231 17.45 7.56 16.31
N PHE A 232 16.79 6.75 15.48
CA PHE A 232 15.65 5.95 15.94
C PHE A 232 16.05 4.83 16.91
N TRP A 233 17.22 4.20 16.71
CA TRP A 233 17.73 3.23 17.68
C TRP A 233 18.15 3.88 18.99
N THR A 234 18.74 5.08 18.96
CA THR A 234 19.05 5.83 20.19
C THR A 234 17.75 6.14 20.96
N GLU A 235 16.72 6.65 20.29
CA GLU A 235 15.41 6.92 20.92
C GLU A 235 14.71 5.65 21.42
N THR A 236 14.80 4.55 20.68
CA THR A 236 14.26 3.24 21.09
C THR A 236 15.00 2.72 22.33
N LEU A 237 16.33 2.83 22.36
CA LEU A 237 17.16 2.40 23.49
C LEU A 237 16.90 3.24 24.74
N LEU A 238 16.65 4.54 24.59
CA LEU A 238 16.24 5.43 25.67
C LEU A 238 14.93 5.00 26.33
N GLN A 239 14.09 4.21 25.64
CA GLN A 239 12.81 3.71 26.13
C GLN A 239 12.88 2.22 26.54
N MET A 240 14.06 1.62 26.69
CA MET A 240 14.18 0.17 27.02
C MET A 240 13.51 -0.27 28.31
N SER A 241 13.31 0.61 29.28
CA SER A 241 12.57 0.28 30.51
C SER A 241 11.11 -0.07 30.19
N LEU A 242 10.51 0.57 29.18
CA LEU A 242 9.18 0.25 28.67
C LEU A 242 9.13 -1.15 28.07
N VAL A 243 10.11 -1.51 27.24
CA VAL A 243 10.22 -2.84 26.63
C VAL A 243 10.30 -3.92 27.70
N ARG A 244 11.09 -3.70 28.75
CA ARG A 244 11.20 -4.64 29.89
C ARG A 244 9.87 -4.82 30.60
N GLN A 245 9.09 -3.76 30.80
CA GLN A 245 7.76 -3.85 31.41
C GLN A 245 6.75 -4.59 30.51
N ILE A 246 6.77 -4.32 29.20
CA ILE A 246 5.93 -5.04 28.23
C ILE A 246 6.29 -6.54 28.24
N ALA A 247 7.58 -6.87 28.23
CA ALA A 247 8.06 -8.25 28.27
C ALA A 247 7.70 -8.96 29.59
N ALA A 248 7.76 -8.26 30.73
CA ALA A 248 7.33 -8.79 32.02
C ALA A 248 5.82 -9.06 32.03
N THR A 249 5.02 -8.13 31.50
CA THR A 249 3.56 -8.27 31.36
C THR A 249 3.19 -9.44 30.44
N TYR A 250 3.92 -9.62 29.33
CA TYR A 250 3.75 -10.76 28.42
C TYR A 250 3.99 -12.10 29.13
N LYS A 251 5.04 -12.20 29.95
CA LYS A 251 5.36 -13.44 30.69
C LYS A 251 4.31 -13.80 31.74
N GLN A 252 3.55 -12.82 32.23
CA GLN A 252 2.50 -13.02 33.24
C GLN A 252 1.14 -13.42 32.64
N MET A 253 0.98 -13.40 31.31
CA MET A 253 -0.27 -13.80 30.65
C MET A 253 -0.45 -15.34 30.61
N PRO A 254 -1.68 -15.85 30.80
CA PRO A 254 -1.96 -17.29 30.79
C PRO A 254 -1.66 -17.95 29.43
N ALA A 255 -1.13 -19.18 29.45
CA ALA A 255 -0.65 -19.89 28.25
C ALA A 255 -1.71 -20.08 27.15
N ARG A 256 -2.99 -20.13 27.50
CA ARG A 256 -4.14 -20.24 26.58
C ARG A 256 -4.35 -19.00 25.69
N TRP A 257 -3.81 -17.85 26.09
CA TRP A 257 -3.93 -16.56 25.41
C TRP A 257 -2.58 -16.06 24.88
N ARG A 258 -1.63 -16.95 24.60
CA ARG A 258 -0.32 -16.55 24.07
C ARG A 258 -0.49 -15.74 22.78
N PRO A 259 -0.04 -14.46 22.74
CA PRO A 259 -0.12 -13.60 21.57
C PRO A 259 0.65 -14.15 20.36
N ALA A 260 1.50 -15.16 20.55
CA ALA A 260 2.35 -15.71 19.49
C ALA A 260 1.54 -16.24 18.29
N ALA A 261 0.44 -16.97 18.52
CA ALA A 261 -0.40 -17.46 17.42
C ALA A 261 -1.09 -16.30 16.67
N PHE A 262 -1.48 -15.26 17.41
CA PHE A 262 -2.08 -14.05 16.83
C PHE A 262 -1.05 -13.24 16.04
N ILE A 263 0.16 -13.08 16.55
CA ILE A 263 1.28 -12.42 15.85
C ILE A 263 1.68 -13.22 14.61
N ALA A 264 1.76 -14.55 14.70
CA ALA A 264 2.05 -15.39 13.54
C ALA A 264 0.97 -15.27 12.46
N GLY A 265 -0.32 -15.30 12.85
CA GLY A 265 -1.43 -15.06 11.93
C GLY A 265 -1.40 -13.65 11.32
N TYR A 266 -0.97 -12.65 12.10
CA TYR A 266 -0.79 -11.28 11.64
C TYR A 266 0.30 -11.17 10.58
N VAL A 267 1.47 -11.74 10.85
CA VAL A 267 2.60 -11.76 9.89
C VAL A 267 2.22 -12.52 8.62
N LEU A 268 1.54 -13.67 8.73
CA LEU A 268 1.04 -14.40 7.56
C LEU A 268 0.08 -13.57 6.71
N LEU A 269 -0.80 -12.78 7.34
CA LEU A 269 -1.73 -11.92 6.61
C LEU A 269 -1.00 -10.76 5.91
N LEU A 270 0.05 -10.20 6.53
CA LEU A 270 0.90 -9.21 5.87
C LEU A 270 1.67 -9.80 4.68
N GLU A 271 2.21 -11.01 4.83
CA GLU A 271 2.91 -11.70 3.74
C GLU A 271 1.95 -12.00 2.58
N ALA A 272 0.71 -12.39 2.88
CA ALA A 272 -0.33 -12.55 1.88
C ALA A 272 -0.64 -11.23 1.15
N LEU A 273 -0.69 -10.09 1.87
CA LEU A 273 -0.86 -8.77 1.27
C LEU A 273 0.33 -8.38 0.37
N VAL A 274 1.56 -8.70 0.76
CA VAL A 274 2.76 -8.50 -0.09
C VAL A 274 2.66 -9.35 -1.34
N TYR A 275 2.32 -10.64 -1.20
CA TYR A 275 2.17 -11.54 -2.35
C TYR A 275 1.05 -11.09 -3.30
N ALA A 276 0.02 -10.40 -2.79
CA ALA A 276 -1.07 -9.87 -3.58
C ALA A 276 -0.68 -8.77 -4.58
N TYR A 277 0.52 -8.16 -4.44
CA TYR A 277 1.10 -7.27 -5.46
C TYR A 277 1.58 -8.03 -6.70
N PHE A 278 1.95 -9.31 -6.55
CA PHE A 278 2.34 -10.17 -7.66
C PHE A 278 1.13 -10.85 -8.29
N ASP A 279 0.19 -11.34 -7.47
CA ASP A 279 -1.05 -11.93 -7.94
C ASP A 279 -2.27 -11.45 -7.14
N ARG A 280 -3.11 -10.63 -7.76
CA ARG A 280 -4.35 -10.12 -7.19
C ARG A 280 -5.37 -11.20 -6.80
N ARG A 281 -5.26 -12.43 -7.30
CA ARG A 281 -6.16 -13.57 -6.93
C ARG A 281 -6.10 -13.87 -5.44
N VAL A 282 -5.02 -13.47 -4.77
CA VAL A 282 -4.86 -13.57 -3.32
C VAL A 282 -5.96 -12.81 -2.58
N TYR A 283 -6.41 -11.67 -3.09
CA TYR A 283 -7.54 -10.93 -2.51
C TYR A 283 -8.85 -11.72 -2.58
N SER A 284 -9.07 -12.52 -3.63
CA SER A 284 -10.25 -13.39 -3.73
C SER A 284 -10.22 -14.46 -2.64
N VAL A 285 -9.06 -15.10 -2.46
CA VAL A 285 -8.85 -16.10 -1.40
C VAL A 285 -9.05 -15.46 -0.02
N ALA A 286 -8.50 -14.26 0.20
CA ALA A 286 -8.67 -13.51 1.44
C ALA A 286 -10.14 -13.18 1.71
N PHE A 287 -10.92 -12.75 0.71
CA PHE A 287 -12.36 -12.52 0.87
C PHE A 287 -13.14 -13.79 1.23
N VAL A 288 -12.80 -14.92 0.61
CA VAL A 288 -13.42 -16.23 0.93
C VAL A 288 -13.09 -16.64 2.36
N LEU A 289 -11.82 -16.47 2.78
CA LEU A 289 -11.40 -16.72 4.16
C LEU A 289 -12.11 -15.77 5.14
N LEU A 290 -12.29 -14.49 4.81
CA LEU A 290 -13.04 -13.55 5.65
C LEU A 290 -14.52 -13.90 5.75
N ALA A 291 -15.12 -14.40 4.66
CA ALA A 291 -16.51 -14.86 4.66
C ALA A 291 -16.71 -16.07 5.60
N ALA A 292 -15.73 -16.98 5.68
CA ALA A 292 -15.82 -18.20 6.48
C ALA A 292 -15.31 -18.01 7.93
N VAL A 293 -14.10 -17.47 8.10
CA VAL A 293 -13.38 -17.40 9.37
C VAL A 293 -13.95 -16.33 10.29
N TRP A 294 -14.35 -15.16 9.77
CA TRP A 294 -14.80 -14.06 10.61
C TRP A 294 -16.08 -14.40 11.38
N PRO A 295 -17.16 -14.91 10.74
CA PRO A 295 -18.35 -15.34 11.48
C PRO A 295 -18.05 -16.43 12.50
N LEU A 296 -17.06 -17.31 12.25
CA LEU A 296 -16.65 -18.36 13.18
C LEU A 296 -15.82 -17.85 14.37
N SER A 297 -15.07 -16.77 14.19
CA SER A 297 -14.22 -16.16 15.23
C SER A 297 -15.01 -15.46 16.34
N VAL A 298 -16.28 -15.17 16.11
CA VAL A 298 -17.15 -14.43 17.02
C VAL A 298 -17.93 -15.36 17.98
N SER A 299 -18.30 -14.87 19.16
CA SER A 299 -19.02 -15.62 20.20
C SER A 299 -20.29 -16.31 19.66
N ALA A 300 -20.60 -17.50 20.19
CA ALA A 300 -21.79 -18.24 19.77
C ALA A 300 -23.10 -17.47 20.07
N HIS A 301 -23.11 -16.61 21.09
CA HIS A 301 -24.24 -15.76 21.44
C HIS A 301 -24.50 -14.71 20.34
N PHE A 302 -23.46 -13.94 19.96
CA PHE A 302 -23.55 -12.95 18.89
C PHE A 302 -23.96 -13.57 17.56
N ARG A 303 -23.39 -14.74 17.22
CA ARG A 303 -23.76 -15.47 15.99
C ARG A 303 -25.25 -15.79 15.93
N ARG A 304 -25.87 -16.15 17.06
CA ARG A 304 -27.31 -16.45 17.11
C ARG A 304 -28.17 -15.20 16.99
N ARG A 305 -27.76 -14.09 17.60
CA ARG A 305 -28.49 -12.82 17.59
C ARG A 305 -28.40 -12.08 16.24
N HIS A 306 -27.26 -12.16 15.56
CA HIS A 306 -26.97 -11.41 14.32
C HIS A 306 -26.73 -12.31 13.09
N LYS A 307 -27.46 -13.43 12.98
CA LYS A 307 -27.34 -14.38 11.84
C LYS A 307 -27.50 -13.71 10.47
N GLY A 308 -28.50 -12.83 10.34
CA GLY A 308 -28.76 -12.13 9.08
C GLY A 308 -27.60 -11.22 8.65
N LEU A 309 -27.01 -10.47 9.59
CA LEU A 309 -25.88 -9.57 9.32
C LEU A 309 -24.64 -10.35 8.90
N LEU A 310 -24.32 -11.46 9.59
CA LEU A 310 -23.20 -12.32 9.24
C LEU A 310 -23.40 -13.08 7.93
N GLY A 311 -24.64 -13.50 7.63
CA GLY A 311 -24.99 -14.11 6.35
C GLY A 311 -24.83 -13.12 5.19
N MET A 312 -25.30 -11.88 5.36
CA MET A 312 -25.14 -10.82 4.36
C MET A 312 -23.65 -10.48 4.15
N TRP A 313 -22.86 -10.40 5.22
CA TRP A 313 -21.40 -10.26 5.14
C TRP A 313 -20.77 -11.35 4.29
N ALA A 314 -21.07 -12.62 4.57
CA ALA A 314 -20.51 -13.73 3.80
C ALA A 314 -20.86 -13.64 2.31
N VAL A 315 -22.12 -13.38 1.98
CA VAL A 315 -22.57 -13.23 0.58
C VAL A 315 -21.87 -12.07 -0.11
N VAL A 316 -21.80 -10.90 0.51
CA VAL A 316 -21.17 -9.71 -0.09
C VAL A 316 -19.65 -9.88 -0.22
N CYS A 317 -18.98 -10.55 0.73
CA CYS A 317 -17.58 -10.92 0.60
C CYS A 317 -17.34 -11.86 -0.60
N LEU A 318 -18.19 -12.87 -0.78
CA LEU A 318 -18.11 -13.78 -1.93
C LEU A 318 -18.35 -13.05 -3.25
N VAL A 319 -19.34 -12.16 -3.32
CA VAL A 319 -19.57 -11.31 -4.50
C VAL A 319 -18.36 -10.42 -4.78
N THR A 320 -17.82 -9.77 -3.74
CA THR A 320 -16.65 -8.88 -3.88
C THR A 320 -15.40 -9.64 -4.33
N SER A 321 -15.25 -10.90 -3.93
CA SER A 321 -14.11 -11.75 -4.30
C SER A 321 -13.98 -11.92 -5.82
N VAL A 322 -15.09 -11.93 -6.57
CA VAL A 322 -15.11 -12.14 -8.02
C VAL A 322 -14.37 -11.02 -8.76
N PHE A 323 -14.46 -9.77 -8.31
CA PHE A 323 -13.89 -8.62 -9.04
C PHE A 323 -12.37 -8.70 -9.16
N THR A 324 -11.69 -9.27 -8.15
CA THR A 324 -10.24 -9.46 -8.17
C THR A 324 -9.78 -10.54 -9.16
N LEU A 325 -10.69 -11.38 -9.67
CA LEU A 325 -10.43 -12.38 -10.70
C LEU A 325 -10.66 -11.83 -12.14
N LEU A 326 -11.47 -10.78 -12.29
CA LEU A 326 -11.85 -10.22 -13.59
C LEU A 326 -10.69 -9.46 -14.25
N PRO A 327 -10.46 -9.56 -15.57
CA PRO A 327 -9.33 -8.91 -16.25
C PRO A 327 -9.31 -7.39 -16.06
N VAL A 328 -8.11 -6.80 -15.92
CA VAL A 328 -7.95 -5.35 -15.73
C VAL A 328 -8.33 -4.56 -16.97
N ASP A 329 -7.88 -5.05 -18.13
CA ASP A 329 -8.23 -4.47 -19.43
C ASP A 329 -9.58 -5.03 -19.88
N ALA A 330 -10.64 -4.60 -19.21
CA ALA A 330 -11.98 -5.04 -19.56
C ALA A 330 -12.53 -4.23 -20.72
N ASP A 331 -13.04 -4.95 -21.73
CA ASP A 331 -13.74 -4.34 -22.86
C ASP A 331 -14.87 -3.41 -22.40
N ASP A 332 -15.16 -2.41 -23.24
CA ASP A 332 -16.26 -1.49 -23.09
C ASP A 332 -17.61 -2.25 -23.04
N ARG A 333 -18.12 -2.47 -21.83
CA ARG A 333 -19.38 -3.18 -21.57
C ARG A 333 -20.38 -2.26 -20.88
N LEU A 334 -21.04 -1.43 -21.70
CA LEU A 334 -22.04 -0.45 -21.24
C LEU A 334 -23.18 -1.08 -20.43
N GLY A 335 -23.55 -2.34 -20.68
CA GLY A 335 -24.56 -3.04 -19.89
C GLY A 335 -24.20 -3.17 -18.40
N LEU A 336 -22.92 -3.39 -18.08
CA LEU A 336 -22.43 -3.47 -16.70
C LEU A 336 -22.42 -2.09 -16.04
N VAL A 337 -22.11 -1.03 -16.80
CA VAL A 337 -22.20 0.36 -16.33
C VAL A 337 -23.66 0.69 -15.95
N ILE A 338 -24.63 0.39 -16.83
CA ILE A 338 -26.05 0.60 -16.54
C ILE A 338 -26.50 -0.21 -15.33
N ALA A 339 -26.14 -1.49 -15.25
CA ALA A 339 -26.48 -2.35 -14.12
C ALA A 339 -25.95 -1.78 -12.79
N SER A 340 -24.70 -1.30 -12.77
CA SER A 340 -24.13 -0.66 -11.59
C SER A 340 -24.83 0.63 -11.19
N GLY A 341 -25.13 1.50 -12.15
CA GLY A 341 -25.84 2.74 -11.91
C GLY A 341 -27.25 2.50 -11.36
N VAL A 342 -27.97 1.52 -11.91
CA VAL A 342 -29.29 1.11 -11.40
C VAL A 342 -29.18 0.60 -9.96
N LEU A 343 -28.19 -0.24 -9.62
CA LEU A 343 -28.00 -0.73 -8.26
C LEU A 343 -27.69 0.41 -7.26
N ILE A 344 -26.86 1.37 -7.64
CA ILE A 344 -26.53 2.55 -6.81
C ILE A 344 -27.76 3.46 -6.66
N THR A 345 -28.56 3.65 -7.71
CA THR A 345 -29.81 4.41 -7.63
C THR A 345 -30.82 3.70 -6.72
N LEU A 346 -30.98 2.38 -6.85
CA LEU A 346 -31.87 1.59 -6.00
C LEU A 346 -31.44 1.66 -4.53
N SER A 347 -30.13 1.54 -4.24
CA SER A 347 -29.64 1.69 -2.86
C SER A 347 -29.87 3.12 -2.33
N GLY A 348 -29.70 4.15 -3.15
CA GLY A 348 -30.05 5.53 -2.82
C GLY A 348 -31.54 5.73 -2.49
N LEU A 349 -32.44 5.12 -3.28
CA LEU A 349 -33.89 5.15 -3.02
C LEU A 349 -34.25 4.41 -1.72
N THR A 350 -33.62 3.26 -1.44
CA THR A 350 -33.82 2.58 -0.16
C THR A 350 -33.32 3.42 1.01
N ALA A 351 -32.17 4.08 0.88
CA ALA A 351 -31.67 4.98 1.91
C ALA A 351 -32.59 6.20 2.11
N TRP A 352 -33.15 6.75 1.03
CA TRP A 352 -34.16 7.81 1.11
C TRP A 352 -35.44 7.34 1.81
N HIS A 353 -35.90 6.12 1.54
CA HIS A 353 -37.07 5.55 2.20
C HIS A 353 -36.84 5.39 3.71
N TYR A 354 -35.69 4.85 4.12
CA TYR A 354 -35.32 4.66 5.52
C TYR A 354 -34.69 5.89 6.20
N SER A 355 -34.60 7.03 5.50
CA SER A 355 -33.95 8.24 6.00
C SER A 355 -34.54 8.78 7.29
N SER A 356 -35.82 8.50 7.59
CA SER A 356 -36.44 8.87 8.86
C SER A 356 -35.79 8.23 10.09
N SER A 357 -35.10 7.09 9.93
CA SER A 357 -34.43 6.39 11.03
C SER A 357 -33.05 6.94 11.36
N PHE A 358 -32.45 7.72 10.47
CA PHE A 358 -31.06 8.18 10.60
C PHE A 358 -30.86 9.66 10.26
N THR A 359 -31.94 10.45 10.18
CA THR A 359 -31.88 11.92 10.11
C THR A 359 -32.19 12.49 11.49
N LEU A 360 -31.32 13.35 12.01
CA LEU A 360 -31.45 13.88 13.38
C LEU A 360 -31.85 15.36 13.33
N PRO A 361 -32.82 15.79 14.18
CA PRO A 361 -33.09 17.21 14.34
C PRO A 361 -31.92 17.91 15.06
N PRO A 362 -31.68 19.20 14.79
CA PRO A 362 -30.62 19.94 15.48
C PRO A 362 -30.94 20.04 16.99
N PRO A 363 -29.92 19.92 17.87
CA PRO A 363 -30.14 20.00 19.31
C PRO A 363 -30.72 21.37 19.70
N GLY A 364 -31.82 21.37 20.46
CA GLY A 364 -32.51 22.59 20.91
C GLY A 364 -33.29 23.36 19.85
N ALA A 365 -33.45 22.83 18.63
CA ALA A 365 -34.20 23.50 17.58
C ALA A 365 -35.71 23.46 17.81
N ALA A 366 -36.39 24.59 17.59
CA ALA A 366 -37.85 24.65 17.55
C ALA A 366 -38.43 23.60 16.57
N PRO A 367 -39.62 23.02 16.85
CA PRO A 367 -40.17 21.90 16.07
C PRO A 367 -40.32 22.21 14.58
N LYS A 368 -40.55 23.47 14.19
CA LYS A 368 -40.57 23.91 12.78
C LYS A 368 -39.19 23.85 12.12
N ARG A 369 -38.14 24.34 12.80
CA ARG A 369 -36.74 24.31 12.30
C ARG A 369 -36.20 22.87 12.25
N ALA A 370 -36.57 22.04 13.20
CA ALA A 370 -36.24 20.62 13.22
C ALA A 370 -36.84 19.88 12.01
N ARG A 371 -38.13 20.10 11.70
CA ARG A 371 -38.78 19.52 10.51
C ARG A 371 -38.15 20.01 9.21
N GLN A 372 -37.80 21.29 9.11
CA GLN A 372 -37.12 21.84 7.94
C GLN A 372 -35.73 21.23 7.73
N ALA A 373 -34.94 21.06 8.79
CA ALA A 373 -33.63 20.42 8.72
C ALA A 373 -33.71 18.98 8.21
N ILE A 374 -34.63 18.19 8.76
CA ILE A 374 -34.85 16.80 8.34
C ILE A 374 -35.34 16.76 6.88
N ALA A 375 -36.24 17.66 6.49
CA ALA A 375 -36.69 17.74 5.10
C ALA A 375 -35.54 18.05 4.15
N LEU A 376 -34.65 18.99 4.50
CA LEU A 376 -33.46 19.31 3.72
C LEU A 376 -32.55 18.09 3.55
N ASP A 377 -32.21 17.39 4.64
CA ASP A 377 -31.37 16.20 4.58
C ASP A 377 -31.97 15.10 3.68
N ARG A 378 -33.28 14.89 3.77
CA ARG A 378 -33.99 13.94 2.89
C ARG A 378 -33.98 14.39 1.43
N THR A 379 -34.14 15.69 1.16
CA THR A 379 -34.05 16.22 -0.20
C THR A 379 -32.65 16.08 -0.78
N LEU A 380 -31.59 16.21 0.02
CA LEU A 380 -30.21 16.06 -0.45
C LEU A 380 -29.91 14.61 -0.87
N ILE A 381 -30.33 13.61 -0.07
CA ILE A 381 -30.21 12.19 -0.48
C ILE A 381 -30.96 11.95 -1.79
N LEU A 382 -32.16 12.51 -1.94
CA LEU A 382 -32.96 12.35 -3.16
C LEU A 382 -32.26 13.00 -4.36
N VAL A 383 -31.75 14.22 -4.22
CA VAL A 383 -31.01 14.94 -5.28
C VAL A 383 -29.78 14.14 -5.70
N GLU A 384 -28.97 13.66 -4.76
CA GLU A 384 -27.80 12.82 -5.08
C GLU A 384 -28.19 11.52 -5.78
N THR A 385 -29.27 10.87 -5.34
CA THR A 385 -29.80 9.66 -5.98
C THR A 385 -30.25 9.94 -7.42
N LEU A 386 -30.89 11.09 -7.66
CA LEU A 386 -31.30 11.53 -8.99
C LEU A 386 -30.10 11.89 -9.88
N LEU A 387 -29.03 12.45 -9.32
CA LEU A 387 -27.78 12.70 -10.06
C LEU A 387 -27.11 11.39 -10.49
N VAL A 388 -27.11 10.35 -9.64
CA VAL A 388 -26.66 9.02 -10.03
C VAL A 388 -27.54 8.44 -11.15
N ALA A 389 -28.86 8.58 -11.05
CA ALA A 389 -29.78 8.14 -12.10
C ALA A 389 -29.51 8.86 -13.43
N ALA A 390 -29.25 10.18 -13.37
CA ALA A 390 -28.86 10.97 -14.54
C ALA A 390 -27.53 10.50 -15.13
N ALA A 391 -26.52 10.25 -14.29
CA ALA A 391 -25.24 9.66 -14.72
C ALA A 391 -25.42 8.30 -15.43
N THR A 392 -26.31 7.46 -14.89
CA THR A 392 -26.63 6.13 -15.44
C THR A 392 -27.25 6.21 -16.84
N VAL A 393 -28.01 7.27 -17.12
CA VAL A 393 -28.58 7.52 -18.46
C VAL A 393 -27.56 8.20 -19.38
N LEU A 394 -26.82 9.18 -18.88
CA LEU A 394 -25.83 9.94 -19.65
C LEU A 394 -24.67 9.07 -20.13
N ALA A 395 -24.16 8.15 -19.31
CA ALA A 395 -23.04 7.28 -19.68
C ALA A 395 -23.26 6.47 -20.97
N PRO A 396 -24.33 5.66 -21.13
CA PRO A 396 -24.58 4.96 -22.38
C PRO A 396 -25.05 5.89 -23.50
N LEU A 397 -25.75 6.99 -23.19
CA LEU A 397 -26.21 7.95 -24.20
C LEU A 397 -25.04 8.63 -24.89
N THR A 398 -24.05 9.10 -24.12
CA THR A 398 -22.82 9.70 -24.66
C THR A 398 -22.02 8.71 -25.50
N SER A 399 -21.80 7.48 -25.00
CA SER A 399 -21.10 6.46 -25.78
C SER A 399 -21.81 6.11 -27.09
N ARG A 400 -23.15 6.00 -27.09
CA ARG A 400 -23.94 5.71 -28.31
C ARG A 400 -23.94 6.87 -29.31
N GLU A 401 -24.08 8.11 -28.84
CA GLU A 401 -24.08 9.27 -29.73
C GLU A 401 -22.69 9.53 -30.32
N THR A 402 -21.62 9.33 -29.55
CA THR A 402 -20.24 9.39 -30.07
C THR A 402 -20.02 8.33 -31.15
N ALA A 403 -20.49 7.10 -30.92
CA ALA A 403 -20.39 6.02 -31.92
C ALA A 403 -21.19 6.32 -33.20
N ARG A 404 -22.34 7.00 -33.09
CA ARG A 404 -23.18 7.36 -34.24
C ARG A 404 -22.66 8.55 -35.04
N ARG A 405 -22.17 9.59 -34.37
CA ARG A 405 -21.83 10.87 -35.00
C ARG A 405 -20.32 11.05 -35.23
N GLY A 406 -19.48 10.22 -34.62
CA GLY A 406 -18.02 10.39 -34.61
C GLY A 406 -17.52 11.51 -33.70
N TYR A 407 -18.41 12.26 -33.04
CA TYR A 407 -18.08 13.30 -32.06
C TYR A 407 -19.12 13.38 -30.94
N LEU A 408 -18.70 13.90 -29.78
CA LEU A 408 -19.60 14.11 -28.64
C LEU A 408 -20.31 15.47 -28.74
N PRO A 409 -21.65 15.53 -28.70
CA PRO A 409 -22.37 16.81 -28.65
C PRO A 409 -22.02 17.63 -27.40
N ARG A 410 -21.78 18.94 -27.57
CA ARG A 410 -21.42 19.85 -26.46
C ARG A 410 -22.46 19.88 -25.33
N THR A 411 -23.75 19.72 -25.64
CA THR A 411 -24.83 19.69 -24.65
C THR A 411 -24.69 18.50 -23.69
N LEU A 412 -24.42 17.31 -24.23
CA LEU A 412 -24.19 16.10 -23.44
C LEU A 412 -22.89 16.19 -22.64
N GLN A 413 -21.84 16.76 -23.23
CA GLN A 413 -20.58 17.00 -22.55
C GLN A 413 -20.76 17.94 -21.34
N MET A 414 -21.48 19.07 -21.51
CA MET A 414 -21.79 20.00 -20.42
C MET A 414 -22.66 19.35 -19.34
N ALA A 415 -23.61 18.49 -19.72
CA ALA A 415 -24.42 17.73 -18.77
C ALA A 415 -23.58 16.78 -17.92
N CYS A 416 -22.63 16.05 -18.53
CA CYS A 416 -21.70 15.18 -17.79
C CYS A 416 -20.82 15.97 -16.81
N TRP A 417 -20.27 17.11 -17.23
CA TRP A 417 -19.50 18.00 -16.35
C TRP A 417 -20.34 18.55 -15.20
N SER A 418 -21.58 18.95 -15.48
CA SER A 418 -22.50 19.47 -14.49
C SER A 418 -22.85 18.41 -13.44
N VAL A 419 -23.17 17.18 -13.86
CA VAL A 419 -23.44 16.07 -12.93
C VAL A 419 -22.20 15.76 -12.08
N LEU A 420 -21.02 15.66 -12.70
CA LEU A 420 -19.76 15.36 -12.00
C LEU A 420 -19.42 16.42 -10.93
N ILE A 421 -19.53 17.70 -11.28
CA ILE A 421 -19.18 18.81 -10.37
C ILE A 421 -20.22 18.93 -9.26
N VAL A 422 -21.51 18.91 -9.60
CA VAL A 422 -22.59 19.12 -8.62
C VAL A 422 -22.61 17.99 -7.59
N SER A 423 -22.54 16.72 -8.02
CA SER A 423 -22.58 15.59 -7.07
C SER A 423 -21.34 15.55 -6.17
N SER A 424 -20.16 15.90 -6.70
CA SER A 424 -18.92 15.85 -5.92
C SER A 424 -18.84 16.99 -4.88
N LEU A 425 -19.38 18.17 -5.18
CA LEU A 425 -19.30 19.35 -4.31
C LEU A 425 -20.41 19.40 -3.25
N LEU A 426 -21.61 18.90 -3.55
CA LEU A 426 -22.80 19.09 -2.72
C LEU A 426 -22.63 18.53 -1.29
N PRO A 427 -22.02 17.36 -1.07
CA PRO A 427 -21.78 16.84 0.29
C PRO A 427 -20.58 17.48 0.98
N LEU A 428 -19.64 18.06 0.23
CA LEU A 428 -18.54 18.85 0.81
C LEU A 428 -19.08 20.16 1.40
N LEU A 429 -20.03 20.81 0.73
CA LEU A 429 -20.62 22.07 1.18
C LEU A 429 -21.56 21.92 2.39
N HIS A 430 -22.30 20.82 2.49
CA HIS A 430 -23.34 20.67 3.52
C HIS A 430 -22.90 19.99 4.82
N GLY A 431 -21.75 19.28 4.84
CA GLY A 431 -21.35 18.50 6.02
C GLY A 431 -19.85 18.33 6.24
N SER A 432 -18.98 18.94 5.43
CA SER A 432 -17.55 18.95 5.75
C SER A 432 -17.24 19.99 6.83
N ARG A 433 -16.13 19.79 7.55
CA ARG A 433 -15.59 20.78 8.51
C ARG A 433 -15.21 22.12 7.88
N LEU A 434 -15.19 22.21 6.54
CA LEU A 434 -14.90 23.45 5.83
C LEU A 434 -16.07 24.44 5.93
N ASN A 435 -17.28 23.97 6.23
CA ASN A 435 -18.42 24.84 6.50
C ASN A 435 -18.62 25.00 8.02
N PRO A 436 -18.27 26.15 8.62
CA PRO A 436 -18.44 26.39 10.06
C PRO A 436 -19.92 26.44 10.50
N ALA A 437 -20.87 26.51 9.56
CA ALA A 437 -22.30 26.36 9.82
C ALA A 437 -22.81 24.90 9.73
N ALA A 438 -21.92 23.94 9.47
CA ALA A 438 -22.27 22.53 9.36
C ALA A 438 -22.84 22.01 10.68
N ARG A 439 -23.98 21.32 10.56
CA ARG A 439 -24.70 20.74 11.69
C ARG A 439 -24.15 19.36 11.99
N ASP A 440 -24.25 18.97 13.25
CA ASP A 440 -23.98 17.62 13.69
C ASP A 440 -24.95 16.63 13.04
N GLN A 441 -24.42 15.82 12.11
CA GLN A 441 -25.19 14.86 11.33
C GLN A 441 -25.06 13.45 11.92
N HIS A 442 -26.06 12.60 11.67
CA HIS A 442 -25.93 11.19 12.00
C HIS A 442 -24.89 10.51 11.10
N PHE A 443 -24.11 9.57 11.64
CA PHE A 443 -23.03 8.94 10.88
C PHE A 443 -23.49 8.22 9.62
N LEU A 444 -24.63 7.51 9.65
CA LEU A 444 -25.16 6.83 8.46
C LEU A 444 -25.55 7.81 7.37
N TYR A 445 -26.17 8.94 7.74
CA TYR A 445 -26.52 9.99 6.79
C TYR A 445 -25.28 10.47 6.05
N ARG A 446 -24.20 10.73 6.80
CA ARG A 446 -22.94 11.21 6.22
C ARG A 446 -22.31 10.19 5.27
N LEU A 447 -22.30 8.92 5.65
CA LEU A 447 -21.72 7.87 4.81
C LEU A 447 -22.53 7.62 3.54
N VAL A 448 -23.86 7.60 3.64
CA VAL A 448 -24.77 7.46 2.47
C VAL A 448 -24.61 8.63 1.52
N THR A 449 -24.59 9.87 2.03
CA THR A 449 -24.43 11.06 1.19
C THR A 449 -23.10 11.05 0.46
N LEU A 450 -21.99 10.70 1.13
CA LEU A 450 -20.67 10.56 0.47
C LEU A 450 -20.65 9.44 -0.58
N TYR A 451 -21.27 8.28 -0.28
CA TYR A 451 -21.41 7.18 -1.23
C TYR A 451 -22.20 7.56 -2.49
N LEU A 452 -23.26 8.36 -2.37
CA LEU A 452 -24.02 8.81 -3.53
C LEU A 452 -23.28 9.93 -4.29
N ALA A 453 -22.61 10.85 -3.57
CA ALA A 453 -21.79 11.95 -4.11
C ALA A 453 -20.78 11.46 -5.14
N PHE A 454 -20.03 10.44 -4.73
CA PHE A 454 -18.98 9.83 -5.55
C PHE A 454 -19.53 8.73 -6.46
N GLY A 455 -20.76 8.27 -6.25
CA GLY A 455 -21.42 7.31 -7.12
C GLY A 455 -21.67 7.86 -8.52
N ALA A 456 -22.18 9.08 -8.64
CA ALA A 456 -22.45 9.71 -9.94
C ALA A 456 -21.18 9.90 -10.80
N PRO A 457 -20.08 10.49 -10.31
CA PRO A 457 -18.87 10.65 -11.10
C PRO A 457 -18.20 9.31 -11.38
N PHE A 458 -18.29 8.34 -10.47
CA PHE A 458 -17.76 7.00 -10.72
C PHE A 458 -18.53 6.29 -11.83
N VAL A 459 -19.87 6.33 -11.85
CA VAL A 459 -20.67 5.79 -12.97
C VAL A 459 -20.32 6.49 -14.30
N LEU A 460 -20.10 7.81 -14.29
CA LEU A 460 -19.67 8.54 -15.49
C LEU A 460 -18.27 8.14 -15.98
N LEU A 461 -17.33 7.85 -15.08
CA LEU A 461 -15.94 7.54 -15.42
C LEU A 461 -15.66 6.03 -15.59
N THR A 462 -16.67 5.17 -15.48
CA THR A 462 -16.50 3.71 -15.58
C THR A 462 -16.94 3.15 -16.93
N VAL A 463 -16.22 2.15 -17.41
CA VAL A 463 -16.37 1.61 -18.77
C VAL A 463 -16.90 0.17 -18.77
N SER A 464 -16.70 -0.55 -17.67
CA SER A 464 -17.04 -1.97 -17.53
C SER A 464 -17.56 -2.32 -16.12
N TYR A 465 -17.05 -3.37 -15.49
CA TYR A 465 -17.52 -3.89 -14.18
C TYR A 465 -17.16 -3.02 -12.96
N GLU A 466 -16.31 -2.02 -13.12
CA GLU A 466 -15.78 -1.20 -12.02
C GLU A 466 -16.90 -0.60 -11.15
N GLY A 467 -18.00 -0.13 -11.76
CA GLY A 467 -19.17 0.40 -11.04
C GLY A 467 -19.83 -0.63 -10.13
N LEU A 468 -19.87 -1.90 -10.53
CA LEU A 468 -20.39 -2.99 -9.70
C LEU A 468 -19.45 -3.27 -8.52
N PHE A 469 -18.14 -3.18 -8.73
CA PHE A 469 -17.17 -3.25 -7.65
C PHE A 469 -17.40 -2.13 -6.65
N TYR A 470 -17.56 -0.88 -7.08
CA TYR A 470 -17.83 0.25 -6.19
C TYR A 470 -19.06 0.03 -5.31
N PHE A 471 -20.16 -0.48 -5.89
CA PHE A 471 -21.35 -0.86 -5.15
C PHE A 471 -21.06 -1.94 -4.10
N ALA A 472 -20.50 -3.09 -4.52
CA ALA A 472 -20.25 -4.22 -3.63
C ALA A 472 -19.24 -3.87 -2.52
N TYR A 473 -18.19 -3.13 -2.88
CA TYR A 473 -17.17 -2.62 -1.96
C TYR A 473 -17.76 -1.66 -0.93
N SER A 474 -18.64 -0.75 -1.33
CA SER A 474 -19.31 0.15 -0.38
C SER A 474 -20.20 -0.61 0.61
N VAL A 475 -20.92 -1.62 0.12
CA VAL A 475 -21.77 -2.48 0.97
C VAL A 475 -20.92 -3.31 1.94
N VAL A 476 -19.81 -3.91 1.49
CA VAL A 476 -18.94 -4.70 2.38
C VAL A 476 -18.36 -3.85 3.50
N LEU A 477 -17.94 -2.61 3.20
CA LEU A 477 -17.43 -1.69 4.21
C LEU A 477 -18.50 -1.23 5.22
N LEU A 478 -19.74 -1.00 4.75
CA LEU A 478 -20.86 -0.69 5.65
C LEU A 478 -21.18 -1.87 6.58
N LEU A 479 -21.15 -3.10 6.07
CA LEU A 479 -21.33 -4.32 6.87
C LEU A 479 -20.20 -4.50 7.89
N TRP A 480 -18.96 -4.23 7.49
CA TRP A 480 -17.82 -4.23 8.41
C TRP A 480 -18.04 -3.24 9.57
N LEU A 481 -18.41 -1.99 9.29
CA LEU A 481 -18.73 -0.99 10.31
C LEU A 481 -19.88 -1.47 11.23
N ALA A 482 -20.95 -2.01 10.66
CA ALA A 482 -22.10 -2.48 11.43
C ALA A 482 -21.73 -3.64 12.38
N ILE A 483 -20.93 -4.59 11.90
CA ILE A 483 -20.46 -5.74 12.70
C ILE A 483 -19.54 -5.27 13.82
N GLU A 484 -18.56 -4.42 13.54
CA GLU A 484 -17.62 -3.92 14.56
C GLU A 484 -18.35 -3.14 15.66
N ARG A 485 -19.32 -2.31 15.30
CA ARG A 485 -20.14 -1.60 16.28
C ARG A 485 -21.00 -2.52 17.12
N ALA A 486 -21.64 -3.52 16.50
CA ALA A 486 -22.45 -4.47 17.24
C ALA A 486 -21.60 -5.28 18.23
N LEU A 487 -20.38 -5.68 17.84
CA LEU A 487 -19.42 -6.33 18.72
C LEU A 487 -18.98 -5.43 19.87
N TYR A 488 -18.74 -4.15 19.60
CA TYR A 488 -18.39 -3.18 20.63
C TYR A 488 -19.52 -3.00 21.65
N HIS A 489 -20.76 -2.82 21.19
CA HIS A 489 -21.92 -2.67 22.06
C HIS A 489 -22.15 -3.90 22.95
N GLU A 490 -22.05 -5.12 22.41
CA GLU A 490 -22.21 -6.35 23.21
C GLU A 490 -21.10 -6.48 24.28
N ARG A 491 -19.86 -6.13 23.93
CA ARG A 491 -18.75 -6.10 24.91
C ARG A 491 -18.99 -5.06 26.00
N ALA A 492 -19.44 -3.86 25.63
CA ALA A 492 -19.78 -2.81 26.58
C ALA A 492 -20.93 -3.22 27.51
N GLU A 493 -22.00 -3.82 26.97
CA GLU A 493 -23.11 -4.37 27.77
C GLU A 493 -22.63 -5.46 28.75
N THR A 494 -21.78 -6.37 28.29
CA THR A 494 -21.23 -7.45 29.12
C THR A 494 -20.36 -6.90 30.26
N GLN A 495 -19.55 -5.88 29.97
CA GLN A 495 -18.71 -5.21 30.97
C GLN A 495 -19.53 -4.45 32.04
N LEU A 496 -20.68 -3.89 31.65
CA LEU A 496 -21.62 -3.24 32.58
C LEU A 496 -22.38 -4.24 33.46
N LEU A 497 -22.57 -5.48 32.99
CA LEU A 497 -23.30 -6.54 33.69
C LEU A 497 -22.41 -7.36 34.65
N THR A 498 -21.09 -7.35 34.47
CA THR A 498 -20.15 -7.97 35.42
C THR A 498 -19.85 -7.01 36.58
N PRO A 499 -20.06 -7.39 37.87
CA PRO A 499 -19.61 -6.55 38.97
C PRO A 499 -18.09 -6.38 38.89
N PRO A 500 -17.52 -5.22 39.26
CA PRO A 500 -16.08 -5.03 39.24
C PRO A 500 -15.49 -6.04 40.20
N MET A 501 -14.85 -7.07 39.66
CA MET A 501 -14.01 -7.98 40.43
C MET A 501 -12.86 -7.12 40.92
N GLN A 502 -13.03 -6.58 42.14
CA GLN A 502 -11.98 -5.93 42.91
C GLN A 502 -10.82 -6.90 42.97
N THR A 503 -9.81 -6.67 42.13
CA THR A 503 -8.50 -7.28 42.30
C THR A 503 -8.03 -6.84 43.69
N ARG A 504 -8.19 -7.73 44.68
CA ARG A 504 -7.76 -7.55 46.06
C ARG A 504 -6.25 -7.31 46.07
N LEU A 505 -5.82 -6.05 46.01
CA LEU A 505 -4.42 -5.70 46.31
C LEU A 505 -4.27 -4.35 47.03
N SER A 506 -5.33 -3.87 47.67
CA SER A 506 -5.34 -2.61 48.43
C SER A 506 -5.93 -2.78 49.84
N ARG A 507 -5.65 -3.92 50.48
CA ARG A 507 -5.70 -4.02 51.95
C ARG A 507 -4.32 -4.40 52.44
N LEU A 508 -3.50 -3.40 52.70
CA LEU A 508 -2.43 -3.42 53.69
C LEU A 508 -2.03 -1.95 53.90
N GLU A 509 -2.76 -1.27 54.78
CA GLU A 509 -2.18 -0.25 55.67
C GLU A 509 -3.17 0.01 56.83
N PRO A 510 -2.72 -0.03 58.10
CA PRO A 510 -3.57 0.13 59.27
C PRO A 510 -3.71 1.61 59.70
N HIS A 511 -4.82 1.86 60.41
CA HIS A 511 -5.30 3.13 60.94
C HIS A 511 -4.28 4.06 61.65
N ALA A 512 -4.49 5.37 61.48
CA ALA A 512 -4.43 6.36 62.57
C ALA A 512 -5.37 7.56 62.26
N PRO A 513 -6.03 8.18 63.25
CA PRO A 513 -7.05 9.22 63.03
C PRO A 513 -6.54 10.63 63.36
N SER A 514 -6.91 11.64 62.56
CA SER A 514 -6.96 13.03 63.06
C SER A 514 -7.63 14.01 62.09
N SER A 515 -8.74 14.57 62.61
CA SER A 515 -9.18 15.97 62.59
C SER A 515 -9.38 16.73 61.27
N ALA A 516 -10.62 17.20 61.15
CA ALA A 516 -11.15 18.10 60.14
C ALA A 516 -10.52 19.51 60.16
N HIS A 517 -10.32 20.08 58.97
CA HIS A 517 -10.66 21.49 58.75
C HIS A 517 -11.02 21.78 57.28
N ASN A 518 -12.02 22.63 57.12
CA ASN A 518 -12.71 22.97 55.88
C ASN A 518 -11.88 23.88 54.96
N THR A 519 -11.94 23.63 53.65
CA THR A 519 -11.89 24.69 52.63
C THR A 519 -12.52 24.17 51.32
N PRO A 520 -13.44 24.91 50.67
CA PRO A 520 -14.05 24.46 49.42
C PRO A 520 -13.08 24.71 48.27
N GLN A 521 -12.31 23.70 47.88
CA GLN A 521 -11.48 23.76 46.67
C GLN A 521 -12.31 23.38 45.44
N LEU A 522 -12.66 24.42 44.70
CA LEU A 522 -12.83 24.51 43.26
C LEU A 522 -12.37 23.26 42.48
N HIS A 523 -13.31 22.35 42.17
CA HIS A 523 -13.11 21.31 41.16
C HIS A 523 -12.98 21.95 39.77
N LYS A 524 -11.76 22.34 39.38
CA LYS A 524 -11.34 22.50 37.99
C LYS A 524 -10.50 21.30 37.58
N SER A 525 -11.16 20.18 37.30
CA SER A 525 -10.62 19.19 36.36
C SER A 525 -11.24 19.46 35.00
N GLN A 526 -10.63 20.40 34.27
CA GLN A 526 -10.94 20.64 32.86
C GLN A 526 -10.33 19.54 32.00
N SER A 527 -11.21 18.70 31.46
CA SER A 527 -11.27 18.26 30.06
C SER A 527 -9.99 17.76 29.37
N ALA A 528 -9.82 16.44 29.38
CA ALA A 528 -9.42 15.68 28.18
C ALA A 528 -10.45 14.55 28.03
N LEU A 529 -11.11 14.44 26.87
CA LEU A 529 -12.17 13.43 26.65
C LEU A 529 -11.64 12.01 26.94
N PRO A 530 -12.35 11.17 27.74
CA PRO A 530 -11.87 9.84 28.06
C PRO A 530 -12.18 8.89 26.90
N GLY A 531 -11.21 8.67 26.01
CA GLY A 531 -11.26 7.55 25.05
C GLY A 531 -10.88 6.22 25.72
N ARG A 532 -11.44 5.11 25.26
CA ARG A 532 -11.07 3.75 25.69
C ARG A 532 -9.63 3.43 25.27
N ARG A 533 -8.93 2.58 26.01
CA ARG A 533 -7.56 2.14 25.65
C ARG A 533 -7.57 1.19 24.45
N LEU A 534 -6.45 1.12 23.74
CA LEU A 534 -6.25 0.20 22.63
C LEU A 534 -6.05 -1.23 23.17
N GLU A 535 -6.90 -2.16 22.75
CA GLU A 535 -6.84 -3.58 23.10
C GLU A 535 -6.35 -4.42 21.91
N ILE A 536 -5.92 -5.66 22.19
CA ILE A 536 -5.45 -6.58 21.14
C ILE A 536 -6.54 -6.91 20.10
N GLY A 537 -7.82 -6.81 20.49
CA GLY A 537 -8.95 -6.98 19.59
C GLY A 537 -9.07 -5.86 18.55
N ASP A 538 -8.51 -4.67 18.83
CA ASP A 538 -8.54 -3.52 17.94
C ASP A 538 -7.49 -3.63 16.81
N LEU A 539 -6.48 -4.51 16.99
CA LEU A 539 -5.49 -4.86 15.95
C LEU A 539 -6.18 -5.42 14.69
N ARG A 540 -7.25 -6.20 14.89
CA ARG A 540 -8.08 -6.75 13.82
C ARG A 540 -8.69 -5.63 12.97
N THR A 541 -9.17 -4.57 13.60
CA THR A 541 -9.74 -3.41 12.92
C THR A 541 -8.70 -2.70 12.07
N GLY A 542 -7.47 -2.57 12.58
CA GLY A 542 -6.33 -2.01 11.83
C GLY A 542 -5.98 -2.83 10.58
N ILE A 543 -5.86 -4.17 10.70
CA ILE A 543 -5.50 -5.00 9.54
C ILE A 543 -6.65 -5.14 8.53
N MET A 544 -7.91 -5.12 8.97
CA MET A 544 -9.05 -5.04 8.04
C MET A 544 -9.04 -3.72 7.27
N PHE A 545 -8.73 -2.61 7.93
CA PHE A 545 -8.56 -1.34 7.23
C PHE A 545 -7.45 -1.44 6.19
N LEU A 546 -6.26 -1.95 6.55
CA LEU A 546 -5.16 -2.13 5.61
C LEU A 546 -5.56 -3.02 4.43
N PHE A 547 -6.24 -4.14 4.68
CA PHE A 547 -6.78 -5.02 3.65
C PHE A 547 -7.73 -4.27 2.71
N PHE A 548 -8.70 -3.52 3.23
CA PHE A 548 -9.66 -2.80 2.41
C PHE A 548 -9.00 -1.67 1.60
N VAL A 549 -8.06 -0.92 2.17
CA VAL A 549 -7.30 0.09 1.42
C VAL A 549 -6.52 -0.57 0.27
N ASN A 550 -5.91 -1.73 0.49
CA ASN A 550 -5.27 -2.49 -0.59
C ASN A 550 -6.28 -2.98 -1.65
N VAL A 551 -7.44 -3.47 -1.25
CA VAL A 551 -8.52 -3.85 -2.19
C VAL A 551 -9.04 -2.65 -2.98
N ALA A 552 -9.13 -1.46 -2.38
CA ALA A 552 -9.47 -0.24 -3.11
C ALA A 552 -8.44 0.09 -4.20
N PHE A 553 -7.17 -0.25 -3.99
CA PHE A 553 -6.10 -0.05 -4.98
C PHE A 553 -6.14 -1.10 -6.10
N PHE A 554 -6.28 -2.38 -5.76
CA PHE A 554 -6.14 -3.50 -6.71
C PHE A 554 -7.47 -4.05 -7.26
N GLY A 555 -8.61 -3.62 -6.72
CA GLY A 555 -9.92 -4.18 -7.05
C GLY A 555 -10.42 -3.86 -8.46
N THR A 556 -10.06 -2.69 -8.99
CA THR A 556 -10.50 -2.23 -10.33
C THR A 556 -9.35 -1.95 -11.30
N GLY A 557 -8.09 -2.06 -10.87
CA GLY A 557 -6.93 -1.75 -11.71
C GLY A 557 -5.67 -2.52 -11.33
N ASN A 558 -4.71 -2.60 -12.25
CA ASN A 558 -3.34 -3.03 -11.97
C ASN A 558 -2.43 -1.81 -12.09
N VAL A 559 -2.40 -0.99 -11.04
CA VAL A 559 -1.65 0.28 -11.01
C VAL A 559 -0.13 0.08 -11.00
N ALA A 560 0.37 -1.17 -11.00
CA ALA A 560 1.79 -1.42 -11.23
C ALA A 560 2.26 -0.89 -12.61
N SER A 561 1.33 -0.61 -13.53
CA SER A 561 1.56 0.16 -14.75
C SER A 561 0.54 1.30 -14.86
N LEU A 562 0.92 2.53 -14.52
CA LEU A 562 0.14 3.75 -14.83
C LEU A 562 -0.18 3.89 -16.33
N ALA A 563 0.50 3.12 -17.19
CA ALA A 563 0.30 3.10 -18.64
C ALA A 563 -0.85 2.18 -19.11
N SER A 564 -1.45 1.36 -18.24
CA SER A 564 -2.52 0.42 -18.64
C SER A 564 -3.94 0.98 -18.51
N PHE A 565 -4.12 2.26 -18.15
CA PHE A 565 -5.47 2.80 -17.98
C PHE A 565 -6.14 3.16 -19.32
N SER A 566 -7.36 2.67 -19.50
CA SER A 566 -8.17 2.96 -20.68
C SER A 566 -8.61 4.42 -20.70
N ILE A 567 -8.08 5.18 -21.67
CA ILE A 567 -8.42 6.60 -21.91
C ILE A 567 -9.93 6.75 -22.25
N ASN A 568 -10.57 5.66 -22.69
CA ASN A 568 -12.02 5.57 -22.96
C ASN A 568 -12.90 6.06 -21.82
N SER A 569 -12.44 5.89 -20.56
CA SER A 569 -13.14 6.35 -19.36
C SER A 569 -13.39 7.87 -19.35
N VAL A 570 -12.50 8.65 -19.97
CA VAL A 570 -12.51 10.12 -19.91
C VAL A 570 -13.16 10.77 -21.14
N TYR A 571 -13.31 10.04 -22.24
CA TYR A 571 -13.87 10.58 -23.49
C TYR A 571 -15.32 11.07 -23.39
N ARG A 572 -16.03 10.72 -22.31
CA ARG A 572 -17.37 11.26 -21.99
C ARG A 572 -17.33 12.72 -21.52
N LEU A 573 -16.16 13.22 -21.09
CA LEU A 573 -15.94 14.55 -20.55
C LEU A 573 -14.97 15.39 -21.39
N ILE A 574 -13.90 14.77 -21.88
CA ILE A 574 -12.86 15.45 -22.67
C ILE A 574 -12.60 14.63 -23.94
N THR A 575 -12.92 15.18 -25.10
CA THR A 575 -12.73 14.52 -26.40
C THR A 575 -11.40 14.84 -27.07
N GLN A 576 -10.78 15.97 -26.73
CA GLN A 576 -9.45 16.35 -27.21
C GLN A 576 -8.39 15.78 -26.27
N PHE A 577 -7.34 15.17 -26.81
CA PHE A 577 -6.26 14.62 -25.99
C PHE A 577 -5.56 15.72 -25.19
N ASP A 578 -5.74 15.70 -23.86
CA ASP A 578 -5.04 16.53 -22.89
C ASP A 578 -4.52 15.61 -21.77
N PRO A 579 -3.22 15.26 -21.78
CA PRO A 579 -2.63 14.34 -20.82
C PRO A 579 -2.88 14.73 -19.36
N PHE A 580 -2.85 16.03 -19.05
CA PHE A 580 -2.93 16.50 -17.67
C PHE A 580 -4.35 16.46 -17.14
N ALA A 581 -5.33 16.98 -17.91
CA ALA A 581 -6.73 16.93 -17.49
C ALA A 581 -7.28 15.51 -17.50
N MET A 582 -6.91 14.68 -18.49
CA MET A 582 -7.29 13.27 -18.53
C MET A 582 -6.68 12.48 -17.37
N GLY A 583 -5.38 12.71 -17.08
CA GLY A 583 -4.70 12.12 -15.93
C GLY A 583 -5.37 12.52 -14.60
N ALA A 584 -5.75 13.78 -14.43
CA ALA A 584 -6.44 14.26 -13.23
C ALA A 584 -7.80 13.58 -13.01
N LEU A 585 -8.59 13.38 -14.07
CA LEU A 585 -9.89 12.67 -13.99
C LEU A 585 -9.71 11.18 -13.68
N LEU A 586 -8.69 10.53 -14.24
CA LEU A 586 -8.35 9.14 -13.91
C LEU A 586 -7.89 9.02 -12.46
N LEU A 587 -7.03 9.92 -11.97
CA LEU A 587 -6.63 9.96 -10.57
C LEU A 587 -7.82 10.18 -9.64
N PHE A 588 -8.74 11.08 -10.00
CA PHE A 588 -9.98 11.28 -9.24
C PHE A 588 -10.82 10.00 -9.17
N LYS A 589 -11.00 9.29 -10.28
CA LYS A 589 -11.66 7.97 -10.32
C LYS A 589 -10.99 6.96 -9.39
N ILE A 590 -9.66 6.87 -9.43
CA ILE A 590 -8.88 5.95 -8.59
C ILE A 590 -9.04 6.30 -7.11
N PHE A 591 -9.13 7.58 -6.75
CA PHE A 591 -9.26 8.00 -5.36
C PHE A 591 -10.65 7.78 -4.74
N ILE A 592 -11.70 7.61 -5.54
CA ILE A 592 -13.08 7.46 -5.04
C ILE A 592 -13.24 6.30 -4.03
N PRO A 593 -12.82 5.06 -4.31
CA PRO A 593 -12.89 3.96 -3.34
C PRO A 593 -12.11 4.25 -2.04
N PHE A 594 -11.00 5.00 -2.14
CA PHE A 594 -10.21 5.40 -0.97
C PHE A 594 -10.92 6.40 -0.08
N PHE A 595 -11.65 7.36 -0.66
CA PHE A 595 -12.44 8.32 0.11
C PHE A 595 -13.53 7.64 0.94
N ILE A 596 -14.14 6.57 0.42
CA ILE A 596 -15.18 5.81 1.14
C ILE A 596 -14.60 5.03 2.31
N VAL A 597 -13.53 4.24 2.09
CA VAL A 597 -12.90 3.47 3.19
C VAL A 597 -12.31 4.41 4.25
N SER A 598 -11.75 5.53 3.82
CA SER A 598 -11.26 6.61 4.69
C SER A 598 -12.37 7.19 5.56
N ALA A 599 -13.52 7.57 4.98
CA ALA A 599 -14.67 8.08 5.72
C ALA A 599 -15.24 7.04 6.69
N LEU A 600 -15.36 5.78 6.26
CA LEU A 600 -15.80 4.67 7.11
C LEU A 600 -14.86 4.42 8.28
N PHE A 601 -13.55 4.46 8.06
CA PHE A 601 -12.54 4.33 9.11
C PHE A 601 -12.60 5.48 10.14
N GLY A 602 -12.91 6.70 9.69
CA GLY A 602 -13.10 7.86 10.55
C GLY A 602 -14.30 7.70 11.48
N VAL A 603 -15.42 7.24 10.93
CA VAL A 603 -16.63 6.90 11.69
C VAL A 603 -16.36 5.74 12.64
N LEU A 604 -15.67 4.70 12.16
CA LEU A 604 -15.37 3.50 12.93
C LEU A 604 -14.51 3.83 14.16
N SER A 605 -13.43 4.58 13.97
CA SER A 605 -12.52 5.00 15.05
C SER A 605 -13.26 5.76 16.15
N ARG A 606 -14.19 6.65 15.78
CA ARG A 606 -15.03 7.38 16.74
C ARG A 606 -16.09 6.48 17.38
N SER A 607 -16.63 5.51 16.65
CA SER A 607 -17.68 4.60 17.15
C SER A 607 -17.17 3.56 18.16
N LEU A 608 -15.89 3.23 18.10
CA LEU A 608 -15.23 2.34 19.06
C LEU A 608 -14.68 3.10 20.28
N GLU A 609 -14.94 4.41 20.36
CA GLU A 609 -14.44 5.32 21.40
C GLU A 609 -12.91 5.27 21.55
N LEU A 610 -12.20 4.96 20.46
CA LEU A 610 -10.74 4.85 20.47
C LEU A 610 -10.10 6.24 20.43
N PRO A 611 -8.89 6.40 21.00
CA PRO A 611 -8.20 7.67 20.96
C PRO A 611 -7.94 8.04 19.50
N PRO A 612 -8.14 9.32 19.12
CA PRO A 612 -7.84 9.76 17.77
C PRO A 612 -6.38 9.44 17.45
N PHE A 613 -6.10 9.05 16.20
CA PHE A 613 -4.78 8.65 15.69
C PHE A 613 -4.24 7.28 16.12
N SER A 614 -4.80 6.60 17.14
CA SER A 614 -4.25 5.33 17.65
C SER A 614 -4.22 4.19 16.61
N LEU A 615 -5.38 3.84 16.03
CA LEU A 615 -5.48 2.84 14.97
C LEU A 615 -4.70 3.25 13.71
N PHE A 616 -4.66 4.55 13.43
CA PHE A 616 -3.95 5.08 12.28
C PHE A 616 -2.44 4.88 12.38
N LEU A 617 -1.84 5.26 13.51
CA LEU A 617 -0.41 5.06 13.78
C LEU A 617 -0.05 3.57 13.76
N PHE A 618 -0.96 2.71 14.20
CA PHE A 618 -0.78 1.27 14.12
C PHE A 618 -0.76 0.74 12.68
N VAL A 619 -1.68 1.22 11.82
CA VAL A 619 -1.68 0.88 10.39
C VAL A 619 -0.42 1.39 9.70
N LEU A 620 0.06 2.57 10.09
CA LEU A 620 1.29 3.16 9.57
C LEU A 620 2.50 2.25 9.86
N SER A 621 2.72 1.88 11.12
CA SER A 621 3.85 1.01 11.49
C SER A 621 3.78 -0.38 10.86
N THR A 622 2.57 -0.88 10.61
CA THR A 622 2.35 -2.15 9.92
C THR A 622 2.72 -2.08 8.44
N THR A 623 2.41 -0.97 7.79
CA THR A 623 2.70 -0.77 6.36
C THR A 623 4.21 -0.73 6.12
N ASP A 624 4.98 -0.18 7.06
CA ASP A 624 6.45 -0.18 6.98
C ASP A 624 7.04 -1.60 6.95
N VAL A 625 6.39 -2.58 7.60
CA VAL A 625 6.80 -4.00 7.53
C VAL A 625 6.68 -4.53 6.10
N MET A 626 5.61 -4.17 5.38
CA MET A 626 5.45 -4.53 3.97
C MET A 626 6.51 -3.86 3.10
N THR A 627 6.82 -2.59 3.36
CA THR A 627 7.86 -1.84 2.62
C THR A 627 9.24 -2.46 2.79
N VAL A 628 9.58 -2.97 3.98
CA VAL A 628 10.83 -3.72 4.21
C VAL A 628 10.87 -5.01 3.41
N ASN A 629 9.75 -5.74 3.29
CA ASN A 629 9.70 -6.93 2.45
C ASN A 629 10.01 -6.57 0.98
N PHE A 630 9.32 -5.57 0.43
CA PHE A 630 9.57 -5.12 -0.94
C PHE A 630 10.99 -4.60 -1.16
N PHE A 631 11.60 -3.94 -0.17
CA PHE A 631 13.00 -3.52 -0.23
C PHE A 631 13.94 -4.69 -0.51
N PHE A 632 13.69 -5.85 0.10
CA PHE A 632 14.49 -7.06 -0.11
C PHE A 632 14.13 -7.82 -1.39
N LEU A 633 12.97 -7.54 -1.98
CA LEU A 633 12.53 -8.09 -3.26
C LEU A 633 12.95 -7.26 -4.48
N VAL A 634 13.55 -6.07 -4.28
CA VAL A 634 14.10 -5.27 -5.38
C VAL A 634 15.18 -6.07 -6.11
N ARG A 635 15.02 -6.17 -7.43
CA ARG A 635 15.96 -6.86 -8.33
C ARG A 635 16.77 -5.84 -9.11
N ASP A 636 18.05 -6.15 -9.30
CA ASP A 636 18.99 -5.39 -10.13
C ASP A 636 19.44 -6.21 -11.36
N ASP A 637 18.90 -7.40 -11.55
CA ASP A 637 19.10 -8.29 -12.69
C ASP A 637 17.78 -8.84 -13.25
N GLY A 638 17.80 -9.26 -14.52
CA GLY A 638 16.61 -9.74 -15.25
C GLY A 638 16.17 -8.79 -16.36
N SER A 639 14.92 -8.92 -16.79
CA SER A 639 14.37 -8.03 -17.81
C SER A 639 14.17 -6.61 -17.25
N TRP A 640 14.20 -5.59 -18.11
CA TRP A 640 13.86 -4.21 -17.69
C TRP A 640 12.47 -4.11 -17.06
N LEU A 641 11.54 -4.96 -17.51
CA LEU A 641 10.21 -5.06 -16.93
C LEU A 641 10.28 -5.56 -15.48
N ASP A 642 11.02 -6.63 -15.22
CA ASP A 642 11.15 -7.20 -13.86
C ASP A 642 11.84 -6.23 -12.90
N ILE A 643 12.93 -5.59 -13.35
CA ILE A 643 13.66 -4.58 -12.58
C ILE A 643 12.72 -3.40 -12.27
N GLY A 644 12.08 -2.85 -13.31
CA GLY A 644 11.15 -1.72 -13.18
C GLY A 644 9.96 -2.03 -12.28
N MET A 645 9.38 -3.22 -12.38
CA MET A 645 8.28 -3.68 -11.53
C MET A 645 8.71 -3.82 -10.07
N SER A 646 9.89 -4.41 -9.80
CA SER A 646 10.40 -4.58 -8.43
C SER A 646 10.65 -3.23 -7.73
N ILE A 647 11.23 -2.26 -8.45
CA ILE A 647 11.43 -0.88 -7.96
C ILE A 647 10.08 -0.19 -7.74
N SER A 648 9.14 -0.36 -8.68
CA SER A 648 7.80 0.22 -8.58
C SER A 648 7.04 -0.32 -7.37
N HIS A 649 7.10 -1.62 -7.09
CA HIS A 649 6.48 -2.21 -5.90
C HIS A 649 7.04 -1.61 -4.60
N PHE A 650 8.36 -1.47 -4.49
CA PHE A 650 9.01 -0.83 -3.34
C PHE A 650 8.57 0.64 -3.19
N CYS A 651 8.60 1.42 -4.28
CA CYS A 651 8.18 2.81 -4.28
C CYS A 651 6.68 2.97 -3.94
N ILE A 652 5.81 2.14 -4.50
CA ILE A 652 4.37 2.16 -4.22
C ILE A 652 4.13 1.85 -2.74
N SER A 653 4.75 0.80 -2.18
CA SER A 653 4.62 0.48 -0.76
C SER A 653 5.11 1.61 0.16
N GLY A 654 6.24 2.25 -0.17
CA GLY A 654 6.74 3.40 0.58
C GLY A 654 5.82 4.63 0.49
N LEU A 655 5.33 4.96 -0.71
CA LEU A 655 4.37 6.05 -0.92
C LEU A 655 3.00 5.76 -0.29
N PHE A 656 2.63 4.50 -0.13
CA PHE A 656 1.38 4.08 0.50
C PHE A 656 1.29 4.56 1.96
N VAL A 657 2.43 4.68 2.66
CA VAL A 657 2.50 5.27 4.01
C VAL A 657 2.05 6.74 3.99
N LEU A 658 2.63 7.54 3.09
CA LEU A 658 2.27 8.95 2.92
C LEU A 658 0.81 9.09 2.47
N PHE A 659 0.38 8.23 1.56
CA PHE A 659 -0.98 8.19 1.08
C PHE A 659 -1.96 7.87 2.21
N THR A 660 -1.65 6.95 3.11
CA THR A 660 -2.49 6.62 4.27
C THR A 660 -2.61 7.82 5.23
N ILE A 661 -1.54 8.61 5.44
CA ILE A 661 -1.59 9.89 6.19
C ILE A 661 -2.59 10.85 5.54
N VAL A 662 -2.49 11.02 4.21
CA VAL A 662 -3.40 11.87 3.45
C VAL A 662 -4.84 11.38 3.59
N LEU A 663 -5.09 10.08 3.46
CA LEU A 663 -6.42 9.47 3.67
C LEU A 663 -6.93 9.69 5.08
N PHE A 664 -6.09 9.69 6.11
CA PHE A 664 -6.52 9.97 7.47
C PHE A 664 -6.97 11.42 7.66
N VAL A 665 -6.26 12.38 7.06
CA VAL A 665 -6.67 13.80 7.07
C VAL A 665 -7.99 13.95 6.32
N PHE A 666 -8.11 13.35 5.14
CA PHE A 666 -9.37 13.34 4.38
C PHE A 666 -10.50 12.69 5.15
N SER A 667 -10.27 11.62 5.89
CA SER A 667 -11.26 10.99 6.76
C SER A 667 -11.84 11.99 7.75
N HIS A 668 -11.00 12.82 8.38
CA HIS A 668 -11.45 13.84 9.33
C HIS A 668 -12.22 14.98 8.66
N VAL A 669 -11.77 15.42 7.48
CA VAL A 669 -12.40 16.49 6.71
C VAL A 669 -13.76 16.05 6.14
N LEU A 670 -13.79 14.86 5.51
CA LEU A 670 -14.96 14.27 4.88
C LEU A 670 -16.01 13.87 5.91
N VAL A 671 -15.63 13.23 7.02
CA VAL A 671 -16.62 12.80 8.03
C VAL A 671 -17.22 14.00 8.76
N GLY A 672 -16.48 15.09 8.99
CA GLY A 672 -17.05 16.28 9.62
C GLY A 672 -17.33 16.10 11.13
N SER A 673 -18.27 16.86 11.68
CA SER A 673 -18.82 16.62 13.02
C SER A 673 -20.05 15.70 12.91
N VAL A 674 -19.94 14.52 13.51
CA VAL A 674 -20.91 13.44 13.34
C VAL A 674 -21.32 12.92 14.71
N LEU A 675 -22.62 12.79 14.92
CA LEU A 675 -23.21 12.18 16.09
C LEU A 675 -23.21 10.67 15.93
N ILE A 676 -22.57 10.03 16.91
CA ILE A 676 -22.56 8.58 17.03
C ILE A 676 -23.29 8.24 18.33
N PRO A 677 -24.41 7.50 18.27
CA PRO A 677 -25.11 7.08 19.47
C PRO A 677 -24.18 6.26 20.39
N SER A 678 -23.95 6.73 21.61
CA SER A 678 -23.16 6.04 22.63
C SER A 678 -23.88 4.79 23.15
N ALA A 679 -23.14 3.78 23.58
CA ALA A 679 -23.69 2.49 24.03
C ALA A 679 -24.67 2.58 25.22
N GLY A 680 -24.69 3.68 25.97
CA GLY A 680 -25.52 3.84 27.18
C GLY A 680 -26.90 4.50 27.00
N SER A 681 -27.24 5.08 25.84
CA SER A 681 -28.47 5.89 25.71
C SER A 681 -29.73 5.11 25.30
N GLY A 682 -29.62 3.81 25.03
CA GLY A 682 -30.67 3.01 24.39
C GLY A 682 -31.62 2.22 25.29
N SER A 683 -31.34 2.02 26.58
CA SER A 683 -32.15 1.09 27.40
C SER A 683 -33.38 1.72 28.09
N GLY A 684 -33.57 3.04 28.01
CA GLY A 684 -34.56 3.76 28.81
C GLY A 684 -35.94 4.04 28.21
N SER A 685 -36.14 3.95 26.88
CA SER A 685 -37.32 4.60 26.25
C SER A 685 -38.36 3.67 25.60
N THR A 686 -38.05 2.42 25.30
CA THR A 686 -38.96 1.53 24.52
C THR A 686 -39.84 0.59 25.37
N LYS A 687 -40.13 0.93 26.63
CA LYS A 687 -41.04 0.15 27.49
C LYS A 687 -42.37 0.84 27.87
N LYS A 688 -42.68 2.02 27.34
CA LYS A 688 -44.02 2.64 27.52
C LYS A 688 -44.58 3.18 26.21
N GLN A 689 -45.30 2.33 25.50
CA GLN A 689 -46.61 2.61 24.91
C GLN A 689 -46.99 1.37 24.08
N ARG A 690 -47.68 0.45 24.75
CA ARG A 690 -48.56 -0.52 24.14
C ARG A 690 -49.96 -0.23 24.66
#